data_AF-A0A1J4VX86-F1
#
_entry.id   AF-A0A1J4VX86-F1
#
_cell.length_a   1.000
_cell.length_b   1.000
_cell.length_c   1.000
_cell.angle_alpha   90.00
_cell.angle_beta   90.00
_cell.angle_gamma   90.00
#
_symmetry.space_group_name_H-M   'P 1'
#
loop_
_entity.id
_entity.type
_entity.pdbx_description
1 polymer ?
#
loop_
_entity_poly.entity_id
_entity_poly.type
_entity_poly.pdbx_seq_one_letter_code
_entity_poly.pdbx_strand_id
1 'polypeptide(L)'
;MFSNYLPKANILVLGLFVSFLCVSDISYARPPAARPFGEKEKALVYRDRRDEEMRFKELGIPIIEEYKNYYLLEASPEEEAEMEAKELRLRRLPRANLIELGDAPFDPLEGKGPRAAGLNRRLKGKFFSFAGRRKVLYLVQFIGPIKKEWLDELKDAGIKLVSATPNFAYTVYGPQRTMLEAEEKPFVRSTYPYSPQLKLERALRLQDKAKEESELLLLVLDEPGAADGVVNMIARLGGEIENRRKIKEFERIRFKLSVERLSRIAAIPEVYHIQRVFKKVLLDEVSDQISAGNYVGGVPFTGYNTWLGTLGLDGTGVTIGVVDDGGVDNSEVHLAGRVTDKSNGLRRNPLGHGHHVAGIAAGQCSHTDGSGFAYALGMAPQSSVINQSFDNFDDVNAQYTVTTAGTNGVKGNVQNNSWGYTPTPSSYTYWLQDWLQDVAVRDADPDSAGNQELTVFFAAGNGGSSGIGVPAGAKNIVTVGASENYRPVQGFDGDNINHLGWFSSLGTNMADGRIKPDVVTPGTWIASARSGPNTLWGNIDIQHRWSSGTSQAAPHVTGAGALITQYGIANFGGAPSPALIKALLINSAVDMTGAGAPGPIPNVYEGWGRVDLSELVDPLTEFIFRNQETIFRYNSQNFKLGIQPANQSKPMKVTLVWTDAPGMTNSTKHLINDLDLTLSQNGTIYYGNKFSGGWSTSGGSADSKNNVENVYIQSPSGVYELEVSASALSADGVPGDAIILDQDFALVIQNGAEVTGSTLMAEGPGGLSVSGPATWSPPYLYGDITITNNTAGAINNAIARIEWISDGGVTVNNPDGYVGGDPYFYYGDIASGAGSYRLFEFNNPGSVPFDFAFSVYADP
;
A
#
# COMPACT_ATOMS: atom_id res chain seq x y z
N MET A 1 -56.75 41.26 33.34
CA MET A 1 -57.79 40.23 33.03
C MET A 1 -57.08 38.89 33.26
N PHE A 2 -57.51 37.94 34.12
CA PHE A 2 -58.83 37.26 34.21
C PHE A 2 -59.27 36.74 32.83
N SER A 3 -59.77 35.53 32.58
CA SER A 3 -60.12 34.34 33.38
C SER A 3 -60.31 33.17 32.37
N ASN A 4 -60.02 31.88 32.58
CA ASN A 4 -59.53 31.09 33.72
C ASN A 4 -58.62 29.93 33.16
N TYR A 5 -58.49 28.64 33.57
CA TYR A 5 -59.10 27.73 34.56
C TYR A 5 -58.04 26.69 35.06
N LEU A 6 -58.44 25.62 35.77
CA LEU A 6 -57.60 24.61 36.47
C LEU A 6 -58.35 23.25 36.53
N PRO A 7 -57.70 22.07 36.74
CA PRO A 7 -56.88 21.68 37.92
C PRO A 7 -55.49 21.08 37.57
N LYS A 8 -54.41 21.18 38.38
CA LYS A 8 -54.15 20.66 39.76
C LYS A 8 -54.24 19.11 39.83
N ALA A 9 -53.28 18.37 40.40
CA ALA A 9 -52.24 18.69 41.40
C ALA A 9 -50.80 18.38 40.89
N ASN A 10 -49.78 19.19 41.22
CA ASN A 10 -48.85 19.07 42.36
C ASN A 10 -48.11 17.70 42.43
N ILE A 11 -46.76 17.63 42.59
CA ILE A 11 -45.80 18.63 43.10
C ILE A 11 -44.34 18.31 42.66
N LEU A 12 -43.42 19.27 42.91
CA LEU A 12 -41.94 19.15 43.00
C LEU A 12 -41.04 19.40 41.75
N VAL A 13 -40.60 20.67 41.65
CA VAL A 13 -39.28 21.17 41.17
C VAL A 13 -38.96 21.29 39.66
N LEU A 14 -38.75 22.55 39.26
CA LEU A 14 -38.14 23.02 38.00
C LEU A 14 -36.67 22.59 37.86
N GLY A 15 -36.19 22.33 36.64
CA GLY A 15 -34.75 22.12 36.39
C GLY A 15 -34.34 21.60 35.01
N LEU A 16 -35.07 21.92 33.93
CA LEU A 16 -34.80 21.42 32.57
C LEU A 16 -34.70 22.57 31.56
N PHE A 17 -33.79 22.42 30.59
CA PHE A 17 -33.48 23.37 29.50
C PHE A 17 -32.93 24.76 29.90
N VAL A 18 -31.73 24.80 30.52
CA VAL A 18 -30.49 25.43 29.96
C VAL A 18 -29.31 24.88 30.78
N SER A 19 -28.65 23.79 30.34
CA SER A 19 -27.37 23.27 30.90
C SER A 19 -26.79 22.13 30.05
N PHE A 20 -26.44 22.38 28.78
CA PHE A 20 -25.74 21.36 27.95
C PHE A 20 -24.73 21.95 26.95
N LEU A 21 -24.08 23.06 27.34
CA LEU A 21 -22.87 23.58 26.73
C LEU A 21 -21.86 23.93 27.84
N CYS A 22 -20.57 23.72 27.57
CA CYS A 22 -19.43 24.13 28.40
C CYS A 22 -19.33 23.58 29.85
N VAL A 23 -18.98 22.30 29.99
CA VAL A 23 -17.80 21.91 30.79
C VAL A 23 -16.96 20.93 29.98
N SER A 24 -16.20 21.48 29.04
CA SER A 24 -15.19 20.74 28.27
C SER A 24 -13.89 20.66 29.06
N ASP A 25 -13.71 19.61 29.86
CA ASP A 25 -12.41 19.31 30.50
C ASP A 25 -12.17 17.79 30.66
N ILE A 26 -12.62 17.03 29.65
CA ILE A 26 -12.00 15.73 29.38
C ILE A 26 -10.59 16.05 28.89
N SER A 27 -9.63 15.90 29.80
CA SER A 27 -8.21 16.04 29.49
C SER A 27 -7.79 14.91 28.56
N TYR A 28 -7.90 15.16 27.25
CA TYR A 28 -7.02 14.54 26.28
C TYR A 28 -5.60 14.62 26.84
N ALA A 29 -4.96 13.47 27.03
CA ALA A 29 -3.52 13.46 27.18
C ALA A 29 -2.97 14.08 25.89
N ARG A 30 -2.44 15.30 25.99
CA ARG A 30 -1.68 15.90 24.88
C ARG A 30 -0.65 14.86 24.43
N PRO A 31 -0.34 14.73 23.12
CA PRO A 31 0.88 14.05 22.74
C PRO A 31 2.02 14.63 23.59
N PRO A 32 2.90 13.79 24.16
CA PRO A 32 3.95 14.26 25.07
C PRO A 32 4.68 15.39 24.36
N ALA A 33 4.68 16.57 24.99
CA ALA A 33 5.21 17.78 24.34
C ALA A 33 6.62 17.49 23.83
N ALA A 34 6.92 17.95 22.61
CA ALA A 34 8.25 17.82 22.03
C ALA A 34 9.28 18.23 23.11
N ARG A 35 10.17 17.29 23.46
CA ARG A 35 11.16 17.51 24.53
C ARG A 35 11.97 18.76 24.17
N PRO A 36 12.34 19.60 25.14
CA PRO A 36 13.08 20.82 24.86
C PRO A 36 14.36 20.50 24.09
N PHE A 37 14.68 21.32 23.08
CA PHE A 37 15.94 21.23 22.34
C PHE A 37 17.11 21.22 23.34
N GLY A 38 17.95 20.19 23.27
CA GLY A 38 19.13 20.01 24.13
C GLY A 38 19.16 18.75 25.00
N GLU A 39 18.09 17.94 25.06
CA GLU A 39 18.21 16.58 25.62
C GLU A 39 18.89 15.63 24.61
N LYS A 40 19.73 14.72 25.12
CA LYS A 40 20.39 13.70 24.30
C LYS A 40 19.46 12.53 23.98
N GLU A 41 19.46 12.07 22.73
CA GLU A 41 18.79 10.83 22.33
C GLU A 41 19.80 9.70 22.10
N LYS A 42 19.32 8.44 22.16
CA LYS A 42 20.17 7.28 21.84
C LYS A 42 20.42 7.23 20.34
N ALA A 43 21.67 6.99 19.96
CA ALA A 43 22.06 6.77 18.58
C ALA A 43 22.97 5.54 18.44
N LEU A 44 22.92 4.91 17.27
CA LEU A 44 23.88 3.89 16.84
C LEU A 44 24.85 4.53 15.83
N VAL A 45 26.16 4.38 16.04
CA VAL A 45 27.20 4.82 15.10
C VAL A 45 27.88 3.59 14.52
N TYR A 46 27.81 3.40 13.21
CA TYR A 46 28.28 2.20 12.54
C TYR A 46 29.82 2.14 12.41
N ARG A 47 30.34 0.95 12.08
CA ARG A 47 31.77 0.63 11.93
C ARG A 47 32.03 0.03 10.54
N ASP A 48 31.64 0.77 9.51
CA ASP A 48 31.73 0.33 8.12
C ASP A 48 33.14 0.55 7.53
N ARG A 49 34.00 1.37 8.19
CA ARG A 49 35.40 1.62 7.81
C ARG A 49 36.37 1.39 8.99
N ARG A 50 37.66 1.19 8.68
CA ARG A 50 38.69 0.85 9.67
C ARG A 50 39.20 2.04 10.51
N ASP A 51 38.95 3.27 10.06
CA ASP A 51 39.39 4.52 10.68
C ASP A 51 38.31 5.21 11.51
N GLU A 52 37.05 4.79 11.41
CA GLU A 52 35.91 5.36 12.14
C GLU A 52 36.07 5.26 13.66
N GLU A 53 36.73 4.22 14.19
CA GLU A 53 37.07 4.13 15.61
C GLU A 53 38.00 5.26 16.08
N MET A 54 38.91 5.76 15.23
CA MET A 54 39.75 6.91 15.55
C MET A 54 38.95 8.22 15.41
N ARG A 55 38.26 8.41 14.29
CA ARG A 55 37.40 9.59 14.06
C ARG A 55 36.36 9.79 15.16
N PHE A 56 35.78 8.71 15.67
CA PHE A 56 34.82 8.75 16.76
C PHE A 56 35.49 9.04 18.12
N LYS A 57 36.66 8.43 18.42
CA LYS A 57 37.40 8.73 19.66
C LYS A 57 37.87 10.19 19.75
N GLU A 58 38.11 10.85 18.62
CA GLU A 58 38.41 12.30 18.57
C GLU A 58 37.26 13.18 19.12
N LEU A 59 36.00 12.73 19.02
CA LEU A 59 34.84 13.50 19.48
C LEU A 59 34.66 13.48 21.01
N GLY A 60 35.30 12.53 21.71
CA GLY A 60 35.15 12.36 23.16
C GLY A 60 33.76 11.92 23.64
N ILE A 61 32.81 11.65 22.75
CA ILE A 61 31.45 11.22 23.10
C ILE A 61 31.50 9.84 23.78
N PRO A 62 30.92 9.68 24.99
CA PRO A 62 30.93 8.41 25.70
C PRO A 62 30.17 7.29 24.97
N ILE A 63 30.81 6.14 24.81
CA ILE A 63 30.17 4.89 24.37
C ILE A 63 29.37 4.33 25.54
N ILE A 64 28.07 4.10 25.32
CA ILE A 64 27.21 3.38 26.28
C ILE A 64 27.43 1.86 26.14
N GLU A 65 27.54 1.36 24.91
CA GLU A 65 27.83 -0.07 24.65
C GLU A 65 28.41 -0.29 23.25
N GLU A 66 29.24 -1.31 23.11
CA GLU A 66 29.88 -1.74 21.87
C GLU A 66 29.22 -3.00 21.29
N TYR A 67 28.94 -2.97 19.99
CA TYR A 67 28.42 -4.08 19.20
C TYR A 67 29.35 -4.32 18.01
N LYS A 68 29.32 -5.53 17.45
CA LYS A 68 30.23 -5.98 16.39
C LYS A 68 30.39 -4.98 15.23
N ASN A 69 29.30 -4.33 14.83
CA ASN A 69 29.24 -3.43 13.68
C ASN A 69 28.85 -1.98 14.04
N TYR A 70 28.65 -1.64 15.33
CA TYR A 70 28.25 -0.29 15.74
C TYR A 70 28.52 -0.02 17.23
N TYR A 71 28.72 1.25 17.58
CA TYR A 71 28.64 1.77 18.94
C TYR A 71 27.22 2.23 19.24
N LEU A 72 26.78 2.10 20.49
CA LEU A 72 25.61 2.76 21.06
C LEU A 72 26.09 3.90 21.96
N LEU A 73 25.43 5.05 21.89
CA LEU A 73 25.72 6.23 22.69
C LEU A 73 24.44 7.04 22.93
N GLU A 74 24.53 8.10 23.74
CA GLU A 74 23.55 9.19 23.78
C GLU A 74 24.21 10.48 23.29
N ALA A 75 23.61 11.15 22.30
CA ALA A 75 24.12 12.37 21.67
C ALA A 75 23.06 13.48 21.61
N SER A 76 23.49 14.74 21.70
CA SER A 76 22.66 15.90 21.38
C SER A 76 22.65 16.18 19.87
N PRO A 77 21.70 16.98 19.34
CA PRO A 77 21.65 17.32 17.92
C PRO A 77 22.95 17.96 17.39
N GLU A 78 23.69 18.67 18.24
CA GLU A 78 24.98 19.28 17.92
C GLU A 78 26.10 18.23 17.81
N GLU A 79 26.15 17.26 18.72
CA GLU A 79 27.10 16.15 18.69
C GLU A 79 26.82 15.21 17.49
N GLU A 80 25.55 15.04 17.12
CA GLU A 80 25.15 14.32 15.91
C GLU A 80 25.59 15.05 14.63
N ALA A 81 25.44 16.37 14.57
CA ALA A 81 25.95 17.17 13.45
C ALA A 81 27.49 17.11 13.34
N GLU A 82 28.21 17.02 14.47
CA GLU A 82 29.67 16.83 14.45
C GLU A 82 30.07 15.41 13.99
N MET A 83 29.28 14.38 14.34
CA MET A 83 29.44 13.02 13.82
C MET A 83 29.21 12.96 12.30
N GLU A 84 28.12 13.56 11.81
CA GLU A 84 27.82 13.67 10.37
C GLU A 84 28.94 14.42 9.63
N ALA A 85 29.47 15.51 10.19
CA ALA A 85 30.58 16.27 9.64
C ALA A 85 31.93 15.51 9.60
N LYS A 86 32.11 14.46 10.42
CA LYS A 86 33.26 13.53 10.36
C LYS A 86 33.02 12.32 9.43
N GLU A 87 31.93 12.32 8.65
CA GLU A 87 31.41 11.21 7.83
C GLU A 87 30.97 9.97 8.62
N LEU A 88 30.70 10.08 9.92
CA LEU A 88 30.28 8.94 10.74
C LEU A 88 28.81 8.60 10.49
N ARG A 89 28.56 7.40 9.97
CA ARG A 89 27.21 6.89 9.73
C ARG A 89 26.47 6.67 11.05
N LEU A 90 25.42 7.43 11.30
CA LEU A 90 24.59 7.32 12.51
C LEU A 90 23.14 6.87 12.22
N ARG A 91 22.46 6.37 13.26
CA ARG A 91 21.02 6.11 13.30
C ARG A 91 20.46 6.52 14.66
N ARG A 92 19.58 7.53 14.67
CA ARG A 92 18.76 7.90 15.83
C ARG A 92 17.85 6.74 16.27
N LEU A 93 17.68 6.60 17.58
CA LEU A 93 16.74 5.70 18.24
C LEU A 93 15.78 6.54 19.11
N PRO A 94 14.90 7.34 18.49
CA PRO A 94 14.02 8.24 19.22
C PRO A 94 13.14 7.47 20.19
N ARG A 95 12.87 8.07 21.36
CA ARG A 95 12.05 7.47 22.44
C ARG A 95 12.58 6.16 23.04
N ALA A 96 13.77 5.66 22.68
CA ALA A 96 14.31 4.38 23.16
C ALA A 96 14.55 4.27 24.69
N ASN A 97 14.35 5.38 25.43
CA ASN A 97 14.34 5.43 26.89
C ASN A 97 12.93 5.25 27.50
N LEU A 98 11.86 5.32 26.72
CA LEU A 98 10.47 5.12 27.19
C LEU A 98 10.04 3.65 27.06
N ILE A 99 9.37 3.11 28.08
CA ILE A 99 8.61 1.85 27.95
C ILE A 99 7.24 2.18 27.36
N GLU A 100 6.88 1.51 26.27
CA GLU A 100 5.59 1.69 25.59
C GLU A 100 4.59 0.63 26.08
N LEU A 101 3.94 0.91 27.21
CA LEU A 101 3.00 -0.03 27.86
C LEU A 101 1.93 0.72 28.67
N GLY A 102 0.65 0.39 28.44
CA GLY A 102 -0.49 0.97 29.16
C GLY A 102 -1.19 2.08 28.36
N ASP A 103 -1.56 3.18 29.02
CA ASP A 103 -2.32 4.27 28.38
C ASP A 103 -1.44 5.35 27.75
N ALA A 104 -0.15 5.39 28.12
CA ALA A 104 0.85 6.33 27.61
C ALA A 104 2.26 5.77 27.88
N PRO A 105 3.20 5.88 26.94
CA PRO A 105 4.60 5.54 27.19
C PRO A 105 5.25 6.40 28.28
N PHE A 106 6.14 5.80 29.06
CA PHE A 106 6.74 6.43 30.25
C PHE A 106 8.22 6.06 30.39
N ASP A 107 9.04 6.97 30.91
CA ASP A 107 10.39 6.62 31.38
C ASP A 107 10.28 6.00 32.79
N PRO A 108 10.81 4.78 33.02
CA PRO A 108 10.85 4.18 34.35
C PRO A 108 11.60 5.04 35.38
N LEU A 109 12.70 5.69 34.97
CA LEU A 109 13.58 6.47 35.85
C LEU A 109 12.92 7.77 36.34
N GLU A 110 11.99 8.33 35.58
CA GLU A 110 11.21 9.51 36.01
C GLU A 110 10.20 9.19 37.13
N GLY A 111 9.91 7.92 37.42
CA GLY A 111 8.91 7.52 38.44
C GLY A 111 7.46 7.94 38.08
N LYS A 112 7.19 8.21 36.80
CA LYS A 112 5.90 8.71 36.27
C LYS A 112 5.10 7.67 35.46
N GLY A 113 5.37 6.38 35.64
CA GLY A 113 4.47 5.33 35.13
C GLY A 113 3.01 5.52 35.57
N PRO A 114 2.04 4.94 34.83
CA PRO A 114 0.63 5.34 34.85
C PRO A 114 0.01 5.44 36.25
N ARG A 115 -0.24 6.68 36.70
CA ARG A 115 -0.78 6.98 38.03
C ARG A 115 -2.29 6.80 38.07
N ALA A 116 -2.75 5.76 38.77
CA ALA A 116 -4.18 5.54 38.99
C ALA A 116 -4.85 6.68 39.77
N ALA A 117 -5.71 7.45 39.09
CA ALA A 117 -6.85 8.06 39.75
C ALA A 117 -7.84 6.95 40.14
N GLY A 118 -8.42 7.01 41.35
CA GLY A 118 -9.48 6.10 41.79
C GLY A 118 -9.05 4.95 42.71
N LEU A 119 -8.09 4.09 42.32
CA LEU A 119 -7.88 2.83 43.04
C LEU A 119 -7.21 3.00 44.41
N ASN A 120 -7.87 2.45 45.43
CA ASN A 120 -7.71 2.73 46.86
C ASN A 120 -6.27 2.76 47.42
N ARG A 121 -5.92 3.82 48.20
CA ARG A 121 -4.65 3.95 48.95
C ARG A 121 -4.29 2.71 49.81
N ARG A 122 -5.29 1.94 50.25
CA ARG A 122 -5.14 0.74 51.09
C ARG A 122 -4.27 -0.38 50.49
N LEU A 123 -4.07 -0.45 49.18
CA LEU A 123 -3.22 -1.50 48.57
C LEU A 123 -1.72 -1.20 48.63
N LYS A 124 -1.30 0.07 48.58
CA LYS A 124 0.13 0.44 48.63
C LYS A 124 0.82 -0.07 49.90
N GLY A 125 0.13 -0.01 51.05
CA GLY A 125 0.67 -0.46 52.34
C GLY A 125 0.83 -1.97 52.54
N LYS A 126 0.39 -2.83 51.59
CA LYS A 126 0.54 -4.30 51.70
C LYS A 126 1.37 -4.94 50.60
N PHE A 127 1.70 -4.24 49.51
CA PHE A 127 2.56 -4.76 48.46
C PHE A 127 4.05 -4.77 48.85
N PHE A 128 4.50 -3.81 49.67
CA PHE A 128 5.91 -3.64 50.03
C PHE A 128 6.36 -4.36 51.31
N SER A 129 5.46 -5.07 52.01
CA SER A 129 5.75 -5.66 53.35
C SER A 129 6.23 -7.13 53.33
N PHE A 130 6.66 -7.66 52.18
CA PHE A 130 7.04 -9.07 51.99
C PHE A 130 8.37 -9.24 51.24
N ALA A 131 9.37 -8.42 51.59
CA ALA A 131 10.73 -8.56 51.07
C ALA A 131 11.34 -9.93 51.44
N GLY A 132 12.08 -10.55 50.52
CA GLY A 132 13.02 -11.64 50.82
C GLY A 132 12.97 -12.86 49.91
N ARG A 133 11.79 -13.42 49.61
CA ARG A 133 11.67 -14.74 48.91
C ARG A 133 10.53 -14.90 47.89
N ARG A 134 9.67 -13.91 47.69
CA ARG A 134 8.53 -14.03 46.77
C ARG A 134 8.96 -13.79 45.31
N LYS A 135 8.56 -14.68 44.39
CA LYS A 135 8.66 -14.43 42.94
C LYS A 135 7.61 -13.39 42.52
N VAL A 136 7.96 -12.52 41.57
CA VAL A 136 7.15 -11.39 41.09
C VAL A 136 7.43 -11.08 39.62
N LEU A 137 6.44 -10.50 38.93
CA LEU A 137 6.62 -9.93 37.59
C LEU A 137 7.22 -8.52 37.67
N TYR A 138 8.24 -8.28 36.86
CA TYR A 138 8.92 -6.99 36.67
C TYR A 138 9.12 -6.73 35.16
N LEU A 139 9.35 -5.47 34.80
CA LEU A 139 9.96 -5.08 33.54
C LEU A 139 11.45 -4.83 33.81
N VAL A 140 12.31 -5.29 32.91
CA VAL A 140 13.73 -4.92 32.84
C VAL A 140 13.93 -4.19 31.53
N GLN A 141 14.40 -2.94 31.57
CA GLN A 141 14.79 -2.17 30.40
C GLN A 141 16.31 -2.23 30.28
N PHE A 142 16.82 -2.58 29.10
CA PHE A 142 18.25 -2.63 28.81
C PHE A 142 18.77 -1.26 28.36
N ILE A 143 20.10 -1.07 28.41
CA ILE A 143 20.74 0.14 27.92
C ILE A 143 20.56 0.33 26.40
N GLY A 144 20.36 -0.74 25.63
CA GLY A 144 20.13 -0.65 24.18
C GLY A 144 19.76 -2.00 23.54
N PRO A 145 20.04 -2.19 22.23
CA PRO A 145 19.78 -3.43 21.50
C PRO A 145 20.19 -4.68 22.29
N ILE A 146 19.24 -5.56 22.58
CA ILE A 146 19.43 -6.59 23.61
C ILE A 146 20.42 -7.67 23.13
N LYS A 147 21.60 -7.75 23.78
CA LYS A 147 22.57 -8.84 23.56
C LYS A 147 22.06 -10.16 24.15
N LYS A 148 22.45 -11.28 23.54
CA LYS A 148 22.09 -12.64 24.01
C LYS A 148 22.67 -12.91 25.40
N GLU A 149 23.88 -12.46 25.63
CA GLU A 149 24.68 -12.68 26.83
C GLU A 149 24.00 -12.07 28.06
N TRP A 150 23.40 -10.88 27.91
CA TRP A 150 22.59 -10.24 28.95
C TRP A 150 21.34 -11.06 29.31
N LEU A 151 20.65 -11.59 28.29
CA LEU A 151 19.47 -12.43 28.49
C LEU A 151 19.82 -13.77 29.15
N ASP A 152 21.01 -14.31 28.90
CA ASP A 152 21.50 -15.52 29.55
C ASP A 152 21.95 -15.24 30.99
N GLU A 153 22.67 -14.14 31.26
CA GLU A 153 23.07 -13.77 32.63
C GLU A 153 21.86 -13.54 33.57
N LEU A 154 20.75 -12.99 33.05
CA LEU A 154 19.50 -12.91 33.82
C LEU A 154 18.90 -14.31 34.10
N LYS A 155 18.93 -15.24 33.13
CA LYS A 155 18.46 -16.63 33.34
C LYS A 155 19.29 -17.34 34.40
N ASP A 156 20.61 -17.19 34.34
CA ASP A 156 21.56 -17.82 35.27
C ASP A 156 21.43 -17.25 36.69
N ALA A 157 21.05 -15.98 36.83
CA ALA A 157 20.63 -15.39 38.11
C ALA A 157 19.28 -15.95 38.64
N GLY A 158 18.55 -16.74 37.85
CA GLY A 158 17.26 -17.33 38.20
C GLY A 158 16.04 -16.51 37.77
N ILE A 159 16.19 -15.57 36.83
CA ILE A 159 15.09 -14.78 36.28
C ILE A 159 14.51 -15.48 35.04
N LYS A 160 13.24 -15.86 35.11
CA LYS A 160 12.47 -16.39 33.97
C LYS A 160 12.12 -15.23 33.04
N LEU A 161 12.63 -15.24 31.81
CA LEU A 161 12.15 -14.38 30.75
C LEU A 161 10.71 -14.77 30.39
N VAL A 162 9.79 -13.79 30.27
CA VAL A 162 8.36 -14.04 29.97
C VAL A 162 7.97 -13.54 28.59
N SER A 163 8.17 -12.25 28.31
CA SER A 163 7.87 -11.66 27.00
C SER A 163 8.77 -10.46 26.73
N ALA A 164 9.23 -10.32 25.48
CA ALA A 164 9.81 -9.07 25.02
C ALA A 164 8.81 -7.91 25.15
N THR A 165 9.32 -6.68 25.18
CA THR A 165 8.54 -5.44 25.28
C THR A 165 9.27 -4.36 24.46
N PRO A 166 8.56 -3.44 23.76
CA PRO A 166 9.20 -2.43 22.92
C PRO A 166 10.23 -1.56 23.66
N ASN A 167 11.11 -0.91 22.90
CA ASN A 167 12.19 -0.04 23.39
C ASN A 167 13.12 -0.73 24.40
N PHE A 168 13.68 -1.86 23.95
CA PHE A 168 14.69 -2.65 24.65
C PHE A 168 14.26 -3.11 26.05
N ALA A 169 13.00 -3.53 26.20
CA ALA A 169 12.47 -4.02 27.46
C ALA A 169 12.09 -5.51 27.40
N TYR A 170 12.00 -6.13 28.58
CA TYR A 170 11.51 -7.49 28.75
C TYR A 170 10.67 -7.59 30.01
N THR A 171 9.48 -8.17 29.91
CA THR A 171 8.70 -8.61 31.07
C THR A 171 9.29 -9.93 31.57
N VAL A 172 9.62 -9.99 32.86
CA VAL A 172 10.38 -11.06 33.49
C VAL A 172 9.76 -11.47 34.84
N TYR A 173 10.03 -12.70 35.27
CA TYR A 173 9.48 -13.28 36.49
C TYR A 173 10.55 -14.00 37.32
N GLY A 174 10.65 -13.66 38.61
CA GLY A 174 11.71 -14.18 39.48
C GLY A 174 11.65 -13.57 40.87
N PRO A 175 12.55 -13.95 41.80
CA PRO A 175 12.55 -13.42 43.16
C PRO A 175 12.75 -11.90 43.15
N GLN A 176 11.96 -11.15 43.93
CA GLN A 176 12.03 -9.68 43.93
C GLN A 176 13.44 -9.14 44.21
N ARG A 177 14.19 -9.82 45.10
CA ARG A 177 15.58 -9.48 45.41
C ARG A 177 16.48 -9.57 44.17
N THR A 178 16.36 -10.63 43.39
CA THR A 178 17.13 -10.86 42.17
C THR A 178 16.84 -9.82 41.10
N MET A 179 15.62 -9.26 41.05
CA MET A 179 15.30 -8.13 40.15
C MET A 179 16.07 -6.87 40.53
N LEU A 180 16.16 -6.56 41.83
CA LEU A 180 16.96 -5.43 42.31
C LEU A 180 18.47 -5.66 42.09
N GLU A 181 18.94 -6.89 42.30
CA GLU A 181 20.34 -7.30 42.00
C GLU A 181 20.63 -7.33 40.48
N ALA A 182 19.60 -7.33 39.63
CA ALA A 182 19.72 -7.16 38.19
C ALA A 182 19.69 -5.69 37.75
N GLU A 183 19.17 -4.77 38.56
CA GLU A 183 19.22 -3.32 38.28
C GLU A 183 20.63 -2.75 38.41
N GLU A 184 21.46 -3.35 39.27
CA GLU A 184 22.89 -3.06 39.44
C GLU A 184 23.77 -3.59 38.28
N LYS A 185 23.19 -4.16 37.22
CA LYS A 185 23.92 -4.68 36.05
C LYS A 185 24.17 -3.55 35.04
N PRO A 186 25.40 -3.38 34.51
CA PRO A 186 25.73 -2.26 33.63
C PRO A 186 24.92 -2.24 32.33
N PHE A 187 24.36 -3.37 31.91
CA PHE A 187 23.49 -3.48 30.74
C PHE A 187 22.01 -3.23 31.01
N VAL A 188 21.59 -3.08 32.26
CA VAL A 188 20.22 -2.74 32.65
C VAL A 188 20.14 -1.23 32.90
N ARG A 189 19.21 -0.56 32.22
CA ARG A 189 18.90 0.86 32.42
C ARG A 189 17.98 1.08 33.63
N SER A 190 17.03 0.18 33.84
CA SER A 190 16.09 0.23 34.96
C SER A 190 15.34 -1.09 35.14
N THR A 191 14.77 -1.29 36.34
CA THR A 191 13.73 -2.28 36.58
C THR A 191 12.46 -1.62 37.12
N TYR A 192 11.30 -2.10 36.67
CA TYR A 192 10.02 -1.50 37.02
C TYR A 192 9.01 -2.58 37.47
N PRO A 193 8.42 -2.49 38.67
CA PRO A 193 7.47 -3.49 39.14
C PRO A 193 6.23 -3.60 38.22
N TYR A 194 5.91 -4.80 37.74
CA TYR A 194 4.78 -5.03 36.84
C TYR A 194 3.46 -5.03 37.63
N SER A 195 3.01 -3.82 37.95
CA SER A 195 1.91 -3.55 38.88
C SER A 195 0.58 -4.18 38.46
N PRO A 196 -0.35 -4.45 39.40
CA PRO A 196 -1.68 -4.98 39.10
C PRO A 196 -2.48 -4.17 38.06
N GLN A 197 -2.15 -2.89 37.88
CA GLN A 197 -2.76 -2.03 36.87
C GLN A 197 -2.27 -2.38 35.45
N LEU A 198 -0.98 -2.66 35.25
CA LEU A 198 -0.44 -3.03 33.94
C LEU A 198 -0.99 -4.37 33.42
N LYS A 199 -1.46 -5.22 34.35
CA LYS A 199 -2.12 -6.51 34.09
C LYS A 199 -3.58 -6.39 33.62
N LEU A 200 -4.15 -5.19 33.52
CA LEU A 200 -5.56 -4.99 33.18
C LEU A 200 -5.74 -4.22 31.87
N GLU A 201 -6.60 -4.73 30.99
CA GLU A 201 -7.17 -4.00 29.85
C GLU A 201 -7.67 -2.59 30.26
N ARG A 202 -7.46 -1.58 29.41
CA ARG A 202 -7.81 -0.17 29.69
C ARG A 202 -9.26 0.01 30.14
N ALA A 203 -10.23 -0.65 29.50
CA ALA A 203 -11.64 -0.53 29.90
C ALA A 203 -11.92 -1.08 31.30
N LEU A 204 -11.30 -2.22 31.67
CA LEU A 204 -11.42 -2.80 33.02
C LEU A 204 -10.82 -1.88 34.10
N ARG A 205 -9.85 -1.02 33.75
CA ARG A 205 -9.30 0.01 34.63
C ARG A 205 -10.19 1.24 34.76
N LEU A 206 -10.89 1.63 33.69
CA LEU A 206 -11.85 2.74 33.70
C LEU A 206 -13.19 2.35 34.37
N GLN A 207 -13.52 1.05 34.40
CA GLN A 207 -14.76 0.51 34.97
C GLN A 207 -14.50 -0.24 36.30
N ASP A 208 -13.55 0.25 37.12
CA ASP A 208 -13.03 -0.41 38.34
C ASP A 208 -14.06 -0.75 39.45
N LYS A 209 -15.30 -0.29 39.29
CA LYS A 209 -16.44 -0.48 40.22
C LYS A 209 -17.65 -1.17 39.56
N ALA A 210 -17.54 -1.64 38.31
CA ALA A 210 -18.64 -2.32 37.66
C ALA A 210 -18.95 -3.64 38.39
N LYS A 211 -20.22 -3.81 38.75
CA LYS A 211 -20.73 -4.94 39.56
C LYS A 211 -21.33 -6.06 38.74
N GLU A 212 -21.66 -5.78 37.48
CA GLU A 212 -22.10 -6.76 36.50
C GLU A 212 -20.96 -7.75 36.23
N GLU A 213 -21.31 -9.02 36.01
CA GLU A 213 -20.35 -10.05 35.68
C GLU A 213 -19.94 -9.92 34.20
N SER A 214 -18.64 -9.88 33.95
CA SER A 214 -18.07 -9.91 32.61
C SER A 214 -17.53 -11.31 32.32
N GLU A 215 -17.66 -11.76 31.08
CA GLU A 215 -16.81 -12.84 30.57
C GLU A 215 -15.39 -12.28 30.39
N LEU A 216 -14.41 -12.98 30.96
CA LEU A 216 -13.06 -12.51 31.14
C LEU A 216 -12.07 -13.60 30.74
N LEU A 217 -10.94 -13.16 30.19
CA LEU A 217 -9.82 -14.01 29.82
C LEU A 217 -8.59 -13.56 30.59
N LEU A 218 -7.89 -14.49 31.23
CA LEU A 218 -6.61 -14.23 31.86
C LEU A 218 -5.51 -15.16 31.35
N LEU A 219 -4.28 -14.65 31.41
CA LEU A 219 -3.06 -15.45 31.30
C LEU A 219 -2.39 -15.48 32.68
N VAL A 220 -2.07 -16.67 33.16
CA VAL A 220 -1.24 -16.90 34.36
C VAL A 220 0.00 -17.69 33.94
N LEU A 221 1.15 -17.39 34.52
CA LEU A 221 2.39 -18.12 34.22
C LEU A 221 2.25 -19.61 34.55
N ASP A 222 2.82 -20.44 33.66
CA ASP A 222 3.05 -21.86 33.88
C ASP A 222 4.15 -22.04 34.95
N GLU A 223 3.72 -22.01 36.20
CA GLU A 223 4.51 -22.27 37.41
C GLU A 223 3.72 -23.27 38.29
N PRO A 224 4.38 -24.20 39.01
CA PRO A 224 3.70 -25.25 39.78
C PRO A 224 2.61 -24.73 40.72
N GLY A 225 1.35 -25.12 40.46
CA GLY A 225 0.18 -24.75 41.25
C GLY A 225 -0.31 -23.30 41.09
N ALA A 226 0.31 -22.47 40.23
CA ALA A 226 -0.06 -21.07 40.06
C ALA A 226 -1.49 -20.90 39.51
N ALA A 227 -1.81 -21.61 38.42
CA ALA A 227 -3.14 -21.59 37.81
C ALA A 227 -4.22 -22.16 38.75
N ASP A 228 -3.91 -23.20 39.53
CA ASP A 228 -4.80 -23.72 40.57
C ASP A 228 -5.04 -22.69 41.68
N GLY A 229 -4.01 -21.95 42.09
CA GLY A 229 -4.13 -20.83 43.03
C GLY A 229 -5.02 -19.71 42.51
N VAL A 230 -4.92 -19.38 41.21
CA VAL A 230 -5.81 -18.39 40.56
C VAL A 230 -7.25 -18.89 40.48
N VAL A 231 -7.48 -20.13 40.03
CA VAL A 231 -8.82 -20.76 40.00
C VAL A 231 -9.46 -20.75 41.39
N ASN A 232 -8.73 -21.16 42.43
CA ASN A 232 -9.21 -21.12 43.81
C ASN A 232 -9.51 -19.70 44.29
N MET A 233 -8.79 -18.68 43.83
CA MET A 233 -9.10 -17.29 44.14
C MET A 233 -10.37 -16.82 43.42
N ILE A 234 -10.54 -17.13 42.13
CA ILE A 234 -11.75 -16.77 41.36
C ILE A 234 -12.99 -17.37 42.02
N ALA A 235 -12.98 -18.66 42.35
CA ALA A 235 -14.06 -19.33 43.06
C ALA A 235 -14.36 -18.69 44.44
N ARG A 236 -13.32 -18.32 45.21
CA ARG A 236 -13.48 -17.59 46.48
C ARG A 236 -14.01 -16.16 46.35
N LEU A 237 -13.98 -15.58 45.14
CA LEU A 237 -14.59 -14.30 44.81
C LEU A 237 -15.97 -14.46 44.15
N GLY A 238 -16.48 -15.69 44.07
CA GLY A 238 -17.79 -16.03 43.51
C GLY A 238 -17.82 -16.11 41.97
N GLY A 239 -16.66 -16.24 41.32
CA GLY A 239 -16.59 -16.38 39.86
C GLY A 239 -16.61 -17.82 39.37
N GLU A 240 -17.14 -18.02 38.17
CA GLU A 240 -17.27 -19.31 37.48
C GLU A 240 -16.11 -19.51 36.49
N ILE A 241 -15.54 -20.73 36.40
CA ILE A 241 -14.51 -21.06 35.40
C ILE A 241 -15.17 -21.75 34.21
N GLU A 242 -15.04 -21.18 33.02
CA GLU A 242 -15.60 -21.73 31.78
C GLU A 242 -14.61 -22.69 31.08
N ASN A 243 -13.33 -22.34 31.04
CA ASN A 243 -12.29 -23.15 30.40
C ASN A 243 -10.89 -22.81 30.89
N ARG A 244 -10.00 -23.81 30.95
CA ARG A 244 -8.55 -23.68 31.19
C ARG A 244 -7.78 -24.44 30.12
N ARG A 245 -6.71 -23.85 29.58
CA ARG A 245 -5.79 -24.50 28.61
C ARG A 245 -4.39 -23.92 28.71
N LYS A 246 -3.36 -24.78 28.75
CA LYS A 246 -1.94 -24.40 28.63
C LYS A 246 -1.60 -23.92 27.21
N ILE A 247 -0.89 -22.79 27.11
CA ILE A 247 -0.45 -22.13 25.87
C ILE A 247 0.95 -21.53 26.12
N LYS A 248 1.98 -22.13 25.51
CA LYS A 248 3.40 -21.82 25.75
C LYS A 248 3.73 -21.77 27.27
N GLU A 249 4.44 -20.74 27.72
CA GLU A 249 4.79 -20.42 29.11
C GLU A 249 3.63 -19.94 30.01
N PHE A 250 2.38 -20.00 29.54
CA PHE A 250 1.18 -19.62 30.28
C PHE A 250 0.13 -20.74 30.37
N GLU A 251 -0.74 -20.65 31.37
CA GLU A 251 -2.09 -21.18 31.29
C GLU A 251 -3.10 -20.06 31.05
N ARG A 252 -3.98 -20.27 30.07
CA ARG A 252 -5.08 -19.39 29.72
C ARG A 252 -6.35 -19.86 30.42
N ILE A 253 -6.97 -19.01 31.22
CA ILE A 253 -8.23 -19.29 31.93
C ILE A 253 -9.31 -18.31 31.44
N ARG A 254 -10.45 -18.84 31.02
CA ARG A 254 -11.68 -18.10 30.71
C ARG A 254 -12.68 -18.28 31.85
N PHE A 255 -13.26 -17.19 32.34
CA PHE A 255 -14.06 -17.16 33.56
C PHE A 255 -15.08 -16.01 33.55
N LYS A 256 -16.09 -16.09 34.42
CA LYS A 256 -17.01 -14.98 34.73
C LYS A 256 -16.73 -14.41 36.11
N LEU A 257 -16.67 -13.08 36.24
CA LEU A 257 -16.55 -12.37 37.52
C LEU A 257 -16.93 -10.89 37.35
N SER A 258 -17.36 -10.22 38.42
CA SER A 258 -17.56 -8.75 38.42
C SER A 258 -16.24 -7.97 38.45
N VAL A 259 -16.18 -6.86 37.71
CA VAL A 259 -14.95 -6.07 37.49
C VAL A 259 -14.38 -5.53 38.82
N GLU A 260 -15.24 -5.12 39.75
CA GLU A 260 -14.85 -4.68 41.12
C GLU A 260 -13.94 -5.67 41.86
N ARG A 261 -13.98 -6.97 41.53
CA ARG A 261 -13.21 -8.04 42.21
C ARG A 261 -11.86 -8.32 41.55
N LEU A 262 -11.62 -7.86 40.31
CA LEU A 262 -10.41 -8.18 39.54
C LEU A 262 -9.12 -7.61 40.13
N SER A 263 -9.21 -6.53 40.90
CA SER A 263 -8.10 -5.98 41.68
C SER A 263 -7.42 -7.01 42.61
N ARG A 264 -8.14 -8.06 43.02
CA ARG A 264 -7.59 -9.18 43.81
C ARG A 264 -6.94 -10.28 42.96
N ILE A 265 -7.39 -10.49 41.72
CA ILE A 265 -6.79 -11.46 40.78
C ILE A 265 -5.51 -10.87 40.20
N ALA A 266 -5.51 -9.63 39.73
CA ALA A 266 -4.31 -8.95 39.23
C ALA A 266 -3.23 -8.77 40.32
N ALA A 267 -3.60 -8.83 41.61
CA ALA A 267 -2.65 -8.81 42.72
C ALA A 267 -1.88 -10.14 42.93
N ILE A 268 -2.23 -11.21 42.21
CA ILE A 268 -1.48 -12.46 42.21
C ILE A 268 -0.21 -12.26 41.36
N PRO A 269 1.00 -12.57 41.86
CA PRO A 269 2.25 -12.35 41.14
C PRO A 269 2.29 -12.99 39.76
N GLU A 270 1.78 -14.21 39.66
CA GLU A 270 1.84 -15.11 38.51
C GLU A 270 0.84 -14.75 37.40
N VAL A 271 -0.22 -13.99 37.70
CA VAL A 271 -1.16 -13.48 36.69
C VAL A 271 -0.42 -12.46 35.82
N TYR A 272 -0.43 -12.67 34.51
CA TYR A 272 0.25 -11.82 33.53
C TYR A 272 -0.70 -10.76 32.96
N HIS A 273 -1.87 -11.15 32.47
CA HIS A 273 -2.85 -10.23 31.91
C HIS A 273 -4.29 -10.67 32.18
N ILE A 274 -5.22 -9.72 32.25
CA ILE A 274 -6.68 -9.93 32.30
C ILE A 274 -7.35 -8.92 31.36
N GLN A 275 -8.18 -9.45 30.48
CA GLN A 275 -9.00 -8.70 29.52
C GLN A 275 -10.43 -9.23 29.52
N ARG A 276 -11.35 -8.51 28.89
CA ARG A 276 -12.68 -9.02 28.57
C ARG A 276 -12.61 -10.05 27.45
N VAL A 277 -13.52 -11.03 27.48
CA VAL A 277 -13.83 -11.84 26.31
C VAL A 277 -14.75 -11.02 25.43
N PHE A 278 -14.22 -10.54 24.31
CA PHE A 278 -15.08 -10.11 23.22
C PHE A 278 -15.79 -11.34 22.66
N LYS A 279 -17.12 -11.27 22.52
CA LYS A 279 -17.83 -12.25 21.71
C LYS A 279 -17.24 -12.17 20.31
N LYS A 280 -16.90 -13.31 19.71
CA LYS A 280 -16.62 -13.37 18.28
C LYS A 280 -17.90 -12.92 17.57
N VAL A 281 -17.89 -11.66 17.11
CA VAL A 281 -18.76 -11.25 16.03
C VAL A 281 -18.25 -11.92 14.76
N LEU A 282 -19.19 -12.22 13.87
CA LEU A 282 -18.89 -12.44 12.48
C LEU A 282 -18.48 -11.05 11.90
N LEU A 283 -17.56 -10.98 10.94
CA LEU A 283 -17.28 -9.76 10.12
C LEU A 283 -16.98 -10.22 8.66
N ASP A 284 -17.01 -9.33 7.67
CA ASP A 284 -17.55 -9.59 6.31
C ASP A 284 -17.05 -8.57 5.23
N GLU A 285 -17.84 -8.22 4.19
CA GLU A 285 -17.56 -7.36 2.99
C GLU A 285 -16.79 -6.03 3.21
N VAL A 286 -16.54 -5.62 4.45
CA VAL A 286 -15.78 -4.42 4.84
C VAL A 286 -14.49 -4.22 4.01
N SER A 287 -13.77 -5.29 3.68
CA SER A 287 -12.55 -5.23 2.85
C SER A 287 -12.79 -4.78 1.41
N ASP A 288 -13.95 -5.17 0.88
CA ASP A 288 -14.34 -4.95 -0.50
C ASP A 288 -14.82 -3.49 -0.61
N GLN A 289 -15.56 -3.05 0.41
CA GLN A 289 -15.97 -1.65 0.60
C GLN A 289 -14.79 -0.69 0.72
N ILE A 290 -13.70 -1.10 1.39
CA ILE A 290 -12.46 -0.30 1.44
C ILE A 290 -11.84 -0.17 0.04
N SER A 291 -11.80 -1.25 -0.71
CA SER A 291 -11.25 -1.28 -2.08
C SER A 291 -12.15 -0.55 -3.09
N ALA A 292 -13.44 -0.38 -2.77
CA ALA A 292 -14.43 0.33 -3.57
C ALA A 292 -14.50 1.85 -3.30
N GLY A 293 -13.79 2.35 -2.28
CA GLY A 293 -13.92 3.76 -1.82
C GLY A 293 -15.11 4.02 -0.89
N ASN A 294 -15.86 2.98 -0.50
CA ASN A 294 -17.10 3.07 0.27
C ASN A 294 -16.83 3.19 1.79
N TYR A 295 -16.14 4.27 2.18
CA TYR A 295 -15.83 4.60 3.56
C TYR A 295 -15.88 6.11 3.84
N VAL A 296 -16.10 6.49 5.10
CA VAL A 296 -16.06 7.88 5.56
C VAL A 296 -15.04 7.99 6.70
N GLY A 297 -13.98 8.78 6.51
CA GLY A 297 -12.93 8.95 7.52
C GLY A 297 -12.21 7.66 7.91
N GLY A 298 -12.10 6.71 6.97
CA GLY A 298 -11.52 5.38 7.18
C GLY A 298 -12.48 4.33 7.74
N VAL A 299 -13.76 4.67 7.96
CA VAL A 299 -14.81 3.76 8.46
C VAL A 299 -15.72 3.31 7.30
N PRO A 300 -15.71 2.04 6.88
CA PRO A 300 -16.55 1.55 5.79
C PRO A 300 -18.04 1.46 6.16
N PHE A 301 -18.90 1.46 5.15
CA PHE A 301 -20.35 1.27 5.28
C PHE A 301 -20.86 0.12 4.40
N THR A 302 -22.09 -0.34 4.63
CA THR A 302 -22.69 -1.54 4.03
C THR A 302 -23.28 -1.29 2.64
N GLY A 303 -23.40 -2.36 1.83
CA GLY A 303 -24.17 -2.36 0.58
C GLY A 303 -23.37 -2.59 -0.71
N TYR A 304 -22.32 -3.43 -0.69
CA TYR A 304 -21.39 -3.54 -1.82
C TYR A 304 -22.09 -4.00 -3.12
N ASN A 305 -22.98 -5.00 -3.02
CA ASN A 305 -23.83 -5.44 -4.14
C ASN A 305 -24.73 -4.32 -4.71
N THR A 306 -25.12 -3.34 -3.91
CA THR A 306 -25.92 -2.19 -4.38
C THR A 306 -25.06 -1.24 -5.21
N TRP A 307 -23.82 -0.97 -4.76
CA TRP A 307 -22.83 -0.17 -5.49
C TRP A 307 -22.47 -0.82 -6.83
N LEU A 308 -22.11 -2.11 -6.81
CA LEU A 308 -21.93 -2.96 -8.01
C LEU A 308 -23.13 -2.84 -8.96
N GLY A 309 -24.36 -3.01 -8.43
CA GLY A 309 -25.60 -2.90 -9.20
C GLY A 309 -25.88 -1.51 -9.79
N THR A 310 -25.39 -0.42 -9.18
CA THR A 310 -25.49 0.93 -9.77
C THR A 310 -24.50 1.19 -10.90
N LEU A 311 -23.39 0.44 -10.94
CA LEU A 311 -22.37 0.53 -11.99
C LEU A 311 -22.63 -0.45 -13.15
N GLY A 312 -23.45 -1.48 -12.92
CA GLY A 312 -23.59 -2.60 -13.87
C GLY A 312 -22.36 -3.51 -13.91
N LEU A 313 -21.52 -3.47 -12.87
CA LEU A 313 -20.30 -4.26 -12.72
C LEU A 313 -20.46 -5.25 -11.57
N ASP A 314 -20.05 -6.50 -11.77
CA ASP A 314 -20.17 -7.60 -10.81
C ASP A 314 -19.28 -8.83 -11.15
N GLY A 315 -18.43 -8.74 -12.17
CA GLY A 315 -17.63 -9.85 -12.69
C GLY A 315 -18.32 -10.72 -13.75
N THR A 316 -19.57 -10.40 -14.16
CA THR A 316 -20.30 -11.15 -15.19
C THR A 316 -19.51 -11.15 -16.51
N GLY A 317 -19.38 -12.33 -17.10
CA GLY A 317 -18.62 -12.55 -18.34
C GLY A 317 -17.10 -12.68 -18.15
N VAL A 318 -16.58 -12.54 -16.94
CA VAL A 318 -15.14 -12.67 -16.64
C VAL A 318 -14.83 -13.98 -15.91
N THR A 319 -13.64 -14.53 -16.15
CA THR A 319 -13.16 -15.78 -15.56
C THR A 319 -11.80 -15.57 -14.90
N ILE A 320 -11.66 -16.01 -13.65
CA ILE A 320 -10.48 -15.80 -12.80
C ILE A 320 -9.73 -17.13 -12.62
N GLY A 321 -8.45 -17.17 -13.00
CA GLY A 321 -7.55 -18.24 -12.59
C GLY A 321 -7.17 -18.08 -11.10
N VAL A 322 -7.33 -19.13 -10.29
CA VAL A 322 -6.88 -19.11 -8.89
C VAL A 322 -5.85 -20.23 -8.70
N VAL A 323 -4.58 -19.85 -8.65
CA VAL A 323 -3.46 -20.76 -8.38
C VAL A 323 -3.15 -20.72 -6.89
N ASP A 324 -3.41 -21.84 -6.21
CA ASP A 324 -3.21 -21.97 -4.76
C ASP A 324 -3.03 -23.46 -4.40
N ASP A 325 -3.52 -23.93 -3.24
CA ASP A 325 -3.48 -25.32 -2.76
C ASP A 325 -4.27 -26.35 -3.61
N GLY A 326 -4.94 -25.92 -4.69
CA GLY A 326 -5.84 -26.73 -5.51
C GLY A 326 -7.17 -27.11 -4.85
N GLY A 327 -7.49 -26.54 -3.68
CA GLY A 327 -8.51 -26.97 -2.73
C GLY A 327 -9.86 -26.23 -2.78
N VAL A 328 -10.22 -25.58 -3.89
CA VAL A 328 -11.54 -24.92 -4.02
C VAL A 328 -12.67 -25.97 -4.14
N ASP A 329 -13.68 -25.82 -3.29
CA ASP A 329 -14.91 -26.62 -3.32
C ASP A 329 -16.00 -25.96 -4.17
N ASN A 330 -16.48 -26.67 -5.20
CA ASN A 330 -17.54 -26.22 -6.12
C ASN A 330 -18.97 -26.50 -5.59
N SER A 331 -19.08 -27.11 -4.40
CA SER A 331 -20.36 -27.43 -3.74
C SER A 331 -20.66 -26.53 -2.54
N GLU A 332 -19.70 -25.71 -2.13
CA GLU A 332 -19.85 -24.71 -1.07
C GLU A 332 -20.66 -23.51 -1.63
N VAL A 333 -21.57 -22.95 -0.82
CA VAL A 333 -22.61 -22.01 -1.31
C VAL A 333 -22.04 -20.74 -1.95
N HIS A 334 -20.87 -20.28 -1.51
CA HIS A 334 -20.31 -19.01 -1.97
C HIS A 334 -19.74 -19.10 -3.39
N LEU A 335 -19.40 -20.30 -3.87
CA LEU A 335 -18.83 -20.57 -5.21
C LEU A 335 -19.61 -21.63 -6.00
N ALA A 336 -20.80 -22.01 -5.52
CA ALA A 336 -21.56 -23.16 -6.00
C ALA A 336 -21.80 -23.14 -7.52
N GLY A 337 -21.30 -24.15 -8.21
CA GLY A 337 -21.47 -24.31 -9.67
C GLY A 337 -20.70 -23.31 -10.53
N ARG A 338 -19.77 -22.52 -9.96
CA ARG A 338 -18.95 -21.54 -10.70
C ARG A 338 -17.46 -21.90 -10.81
N VAL A 339 -17.06 -23.10 -10.38
CA VAL A 339 -15.65 -23.54 -10.36
C VAL A 339 -15.39 -24.63 -11.42
N THR A 340 -14.49 -24.33 -12.36
CA THR A 340 -13.86 -25.32 -13.25
C THR A 340 -12.56 -25.83 -12.61
N ASP A 341 -12.40 -27.15 -12.43
CA ASP A 341 -11.20 -27.71 -11.79
C ASP A 341 -10.08 -28.02 -12.80
N LYS A 342 -8.92 -27.39 -12.60
CA LYS A 342 -7.65 -27.60 -13.30
C LYS A 342 -6.48 -27.90 -12.34
N SER A 343 -6.77 -28.24 -11.07
CA SER A 343 -5.77 -28.72 -10.11
C SER A 343 -5.14 -30.07 -10.49
N ASN A 344 -5.67 -30.78 -11.49
CA ASN A 344 -5.25 -32.13 -11.91
C ASN A 344 -5.26 -33.16 -10.75
N GLY A 345 -5.98 -32.90 -9.66
CA GLY A 345 -5.95 -33.70 -8.44
C GLY A 345 -4.77 -33.41 -7.50
N LEU A 346 -3.86 -32.50 -7.87
CA LEU A 346 -2.77 -31.99 -7.02
C LEU A 346 -3.34 -31.05 -5.96
N ARG A 347 -3.84 -31.63 -4.86
CA ARG A 347 -4.45 -30.88 -3.76
C ARG A 347 -3.59 -31.01 -2.50
N ARG A 348 -2.88 -29.95 -2.13
CA ARG A 348 -1.80 -30.01 -1.13
C ARG A 348 -2.32 -29.98 0.31
N ASN A 349 -3.02 -31.05 0.69
CA ASN A 349 -3.87 -31.17 1.90
C ASN A 349 -5.11 -30.24 1.76
N PRO A 350 -6.35 -30.66 2.08
CA PRO A 350 -7.55 -29.82 1.92
C PRO A 350 -7.66 -28.75 3.02
N LEU A 351 -6.58 -28.01 3.24
CA LEU A 351 -6.58 -26.74 3.93
C LEU A 351 -7.40 -25.79 3.05
N GLY A 352 -8.41 -25.11 3.59
CA GLY A 352 -9.16 -24.15 2.78
C GLY A 352 -8.46 -22.81 2.77
N HIS A 353 -7.32 -22.70 2.06
CA HIS A 353 -6.65 -21.43 1.79
C HIS A 353 -7.02 -20.96 0.38
N GLY A 354 -6.79 -21.76 -0.66
CA GLY A 354 -7.21 -21.47 -2.04
C GLY A 354 -8.71 -21.23 -2.19
N HIS A 355 -9.52 -21.93 -1.39
CA HIS A 355 -10.97 -21.68 -1.31
C HIS A 355 -11.34 -20.35 -0.63
N HIS A 356 -10.58 -19.94 0.40
CA HIS A 356 -10.75 -18.64 1.06
C HIS A 356 -10.33 -17.50 0.11
N VAL A 357 -9.26 -17.71 -0.65
CA VAL A 357 -8.77 -16.83 -1.71
C VAL A 357 -9.78 -16.69 -2.85
N ALA A 358 -10.31 -17.80 -3.36
CA ALA A 358 -11.34 -17.79 -4.40
C ALA A 358 -12.64 -17.10 -3.94
N GLY A 359 -13.02 -17.26 -2.66
CA GLY A 359 -14.14 -16.55 -2.06
C GLY A 359 -13.93 -15.03 -1.99
N ILE A 360 -12.71 -14.54 -1.76
CA ILE A 360 -12.40 -13.10 -1.78
C ILE A 360 -12.45 -12.54 -3.22
N ALA A 361 -12.01 -13.32 -4.21
CA ALA A 361 -12.02 -12.87 -5.60
C ALA A 361 -13.45 -12.83 -6.17
N ALA A 362 -14.26 -13.88 -5.94
CA ALA A 362 -15.53 -14.09 -6.64
C ALA A 362 -16.65 -14.73 -5.80
N GLY A 363 -16.59 -14.70 -4.47
CA GLY A 363 -17.64 -15.26 -3.61
C GLY A 363 -18.99 -14.53 -3.71
N GLN A 364 -20.09 -15.25 -3.54
CA GLN A 364 -21.44 -14.68 -3.46
C GLN A 364 -21.93 -14.65 -2.02
N CYS A 365 -22.56 -13.55 -1.60
CA CYS A 365 -23.14 -13.44 -0.26
C CYS A 365 -24.20 -14.52 0.00
N SER A 366 -24.07 -15.25 1.12
CA SER A 366 -25.10 -16.18 1.61
C SER A 366 -25.93 -15.63 2.78
N HIS A 367 -25.35 -14.72 3.58
CA HIS A 367 -26.02 -14.00 4.67
C HIS A 367 -25.21 -12.76 5.11
N THR A 368 -25.75 -11.96 6.04
CA THR A 368 -25.10 -10.78 6.62
C THR A 368 -24.85 -10.92 8.12
N ASP A 369 -24.06 -10.02 8.70
CA ASP A 369 -23.75 -9.99 10.13
C ASP A 369 -24.80 -9.22 10.97
N GLY A 370 -24.44 -8.89 12.22
CA GLY A 370 -25.24 -8.04 13.11
C GLY A 370 -25.25 -6.54 12.77
N SER A 371 -24.44 -6.11 11.80
CA SER A 371 -24.27 -4.75 11.30
C SER A 371 -24.89 -4.54 9.90
N GLY A 372 -25.28 -5.62 9.20
CA GLY A 372 -25.91 -5.61 7.87
C GLY A 372 -24.95 -5.87 6.70
N PHE A 373 -23.84 -6.56 6.98
CA PHE A 373 -22.57 -6.49 6.26
C PHE A 373 -22.24 -7.95 5.77
N ALA A 374 -21.87 -8.16 4.50
CA ALA A 374 -22.14 -9.42 3.76
C ALA A 374 -21.04 -10.51 3.77
N TYR A 375 -21.41 -11.75 4.12
CA TYR A 375 -20.47 -12.87 4.27
C TYR A 375 -19.91 -13.42 2.98
N ALA A 376 -18.57 -13.47 2.88
CA ALA A 376 -17.83 -14.09 1.78
C ALA A 376 -18.44 -13.73 0.41
N LEU A 377 -18.91 -12.49 0.33
CA LEU A 377 -18.93 -11.74 -0.90
C LEU A 377 -17.45 -11.53 -1.29
N GLY A 378 -17.18 -11.57 -2.59
CA GLY A 378 -15.91 -11.19 -3.15
C GLY A 378 -16.07 -10.02 -4.11
N MET A 379 -14.96 -9.43 -4.51
CA MET A 379 -14.92 -8.24 -5.35
C MET A 379 -15.63 -8.42 -6.72
N ALA A 380 -15.62 -9.62 -7.30
CA ALA A 380 -16.27 -9.92 -8.59
C ALA A 380 -17.26 -11.10 -8.47
N PRO A 381 -18.41 -10.92 -7.79
CA PRO A 381 -19.26 -12.01 -7.31
C PRO A 381 -19.97 -12.85 -8.40
N GLN A 382 -19.95 -12.45 -9.68
CA GLN A 382 -20.49 -13.22 -10.81
C GLN A 382 -19.41 -13.83 -11.72
N SER A 383 -18.13 -13.61 -11.44
CA SER A 383 -17.06 -14.25 -12.22
C SER A 383 -17.06 -15.77 -12.06
N SER A 384 -16.60 -16.49 -13.09
CA SER A 384 -16.26 -17.92 -12.98
C SER A 384 -14.85 -18.10 -12.45
N VAL A 385 -14.56 -19.24 -11.80
CA VAL A 385 -13.24 -19.53 -11.21
C VAL A 385 -12.63 -20.78 -11.85
N ILE A 386 -11.35 -20.72 -12.20
CA ILE A 386 -10.55 -21.89 -12.58
C ILE A 386 -9.67 -22.25 -11.36
N ASN A 387 -9.96 -23.37 -10.69
CA ASN A 387 -9.20 -23.86 -9.54
C ASN A 387 -7.91 -24.54 -10.00
N GLN A 388 -6.75 -24.05 -9.56
CA GLN A 388 -5.44 -24.51 -9.99
C GLN A 388 -4.50 -24.76 -8.80
N SER A 389 -3.44 -25.53 -9.05
CA SER A 389 -2.48 -25.91 -8.01
C SER A 389 -1.12 -25.27 -8.26
N PHE A 390 -0.51 -24.65 -7.24
CA PHE A 390 0.90 -24.24 -7.31
C PHE A 390 1.88 -25.44 -7.33
N ASP A 391 1.38 -26.68 -7.18
CA ASP A 391 2.17 -27.90 -7.40
C ASP A 391 2.21 -28.30 -8.91
N ASN A 392 1.43 -27.63 -9.79
CA ASN A 392 1.72 -27.55 -11.24
C ASN A 392 2.89 -26.56 -11.48
N PHE A 393 3.49 -26.57 -12.67
CA PHE A 393 4.44 -25.52 -13.08
C PHE A 393 3.72 -24.18 -13.39
N ASP A 394 4.42 -23.06 -13.21
CA ASP A 394 3.95 -21.68 -13.41
C ASP A 394 3.36 -21.42 -14.81
N ASP A 395 4.07 -21.88 -15.85
CA ASP A 395 3.69 -21.80 -17.27
C ASP A 395 2.41 -22.59 -17.55
N VAL A 396 2.32 -23.83 -17.07
CA VAL A 396 1.12 -24.68 -17.21
C VAL A 396 -0.11 -24.03 -16.56
N ASN A 397 0.06 -23.37 -15.41
CA ASN A 397 -1.02 -22.65 -14.74
C ASN A 397 -1.48 -21.39 -15.52
N ALA A 398 -0.54 -20.65 -16.13
CA ALA A 398 -0.85 -19.53 -17.01
C ALA A 398 -1.61 -19.99 -18.26
N GLN A 399 -1.08 -21.00 -18.95
CA GLN A 399 -1.69 -21.63 -20.12
C GLN A 399 -3.09 -22.13 -19.80
N TYR A 400 -3.28 -22.79 -18.66
CA TYR A 400 -4.60 -23.22 -18.22
C TYR A 400 -5.57 -22.07 -17.98
N THR A 401 -5.15 -20.90 -17.47
CA THR A 401 -6.04 -19.74 -17.32
C THR A 401 -6.55 -19.26 -18.68
N VAL A 402 -5.66 -19.05 -19.65
CA VAL A 402 -6.05 -18.51 -20.98
C VAL A 402 -6.64 -19.55 -21.94
N THR A 403 -6.43 -20.84 -21.73
CA THR A 403 -7.02 -21.91 -22.55
C THR A 403 -8.36 -22.43 -22.02
N THR A 404 -8.58 -22.41 -20.71
CA THR A 404 -9.76 -23.03 -20.08
C THR A 404 -10.94 -22.07 -20.03
N ALA A 405 -12.07 -22.46 -20.62
CA ALA A 405 -13.34 -21.78 -20.38
C ALA A 405 -13.85 -22.02 -18.94
N GLY A 406 -14.27 -20.95 -18.28
CA GLY A 406 -15.04 -21.01 -17.04
C GLY A 406 -16.45 -21.57 -17.26
N THR A 407 -17.21 -21.71 -16.19
CA THR A 407 -18.61 -22.15 -16.21
C THR A 407 -19.56 -21.20 -16.95
N ASN A 408 -19.15 -19.94 -17.14
CA ASN A 408 -19.76 -18.94 -18.01
C ASN A 408 -19.48 -19.15 -19.51
N GLY A 409 -18.61 -20.09 -19.89
CA GLY A 409 -18.16 -20.31 -21.27
C GLY A 409 -17.02 -19.39 -21.74
N VAL A 410 -16.50 -18.51 -20.88
CA VAL A 410 -15.46 -17.52 -21.21
C VAL A 410 -14.10 -17.96 -20.66
N LYS A 411 -13.04 -17.85 -21.47
CA LYS A 411 -11.64 -18.09 -21.05
C LYS A 411 -11.20 -17.11 -19.96
N GLY A 412 -10.21 -17.47 -19.15
CA GLY A 412 -9.63 -16.56 -18.16
C GLY A 412 -8.67 -15.54 -18.79
N ASN A 413 -8.66 -14.32 -18.26
CA ASN A 413 -7.73 -13.25 -18.61
C ASN A 413 -7.08 -12.56 -17.38
N VAL A 414 -7.45 -13.00 -16.16
CA VAL A 414 -6.90 -12.55 -14.89
C VAL A 414 -6.55 -13.74 -14.00
N GLN A 415 -5.42 -13.70 -13.28
CA GLN A 415 -4.96 -14.81 -12.43
C GLN A 415 -4.49 -14.33 -11.06
N ASN A 416 -5.07 -14.88 -9.99
CA ASN A 416 -4.59 -14.72 -8.62
C ASN A 416 -3.55 -15.79 -8.28
N ASN A 417 -2.43 -15.37 -7.69
CA ASN A 417 -1.40 -16.22 -7.12
C ASN A 417 -1.13 -15.80 -5.66
N SER A 418 -1.72 -16.52 -4.70
CA SER A 418 -1.64 -16.20 -3.27
C SER A 418 -0.50 -16.92 -2.52
N TRP A 419 0.52 -17.33 -3.28
CA TRP A 419 1.69 -18.11 -2.85
C TRP A 419 3.00 -17.40 -3.24
N GLY A 420 4.13 -17.89 -2.74
CA GLY A 420 5.46 -17.40 -3.12
C GLY A 420 6.58 -18.05 -2.29
N TYR A 421 7.80 -18.00 -2.81
CA TYR A 421 9.01 -18.43 -2.10
C TYR A 421 9.57 -17.30 -1.24
N THR A 422 9.89 -17.58 0.02
CA THR A 422 10.47 -16.59 0.94
C THR A 422 11.85 -16.14 0.45
N PRO A 423 12.11 -14.82 0.34
CA PRO A 423 13.36 -14.32 -0.21
C PRO A 423 14.51 -14.41 0.79
N THR A 424 15.75 -14.35 0.31
CA THR A 424 16.91 -14.07 1.15
C THR A 424 16.99 -12.56 1.46
N PRO A 425 17.06 -12.12 2.74
CA PRO A 425 16.94 -10.69 3.10
C PRO A 425 18.05 -9.74 2.61
N SER A 426 19.04 -10.20 1.85
CA SER A 426 20.23 -9.43 1.46
C SER A 426 20.15 -8.76 0.09
N SER A 427 19.41 -9.35 -0.86
CA SER A 427 19.26 -8.86 -2.23
C SER A 427 18.24 -9.73 -2.96
N TYR A 428 17.35 -9.12 -3.74
CA TYR A 428 16.49 -9.78 -4.71
C TYR A 428 17.13 -9.66 -6.10
N THR A 429 17.53 -10.78 -6.68
CA THR A 429 17.90 -10.92 -8.10
C THR A 429 16.71 -11.44 -8.91
N TYR A 430 16.77 -11.35 -10.24
CA TYR A 430 15.70 -11.86 -11.12
C TYR A 430 15.74 -13.40 -11.19
N TRP A 431 14.71 -14.09 -10.70
CA TRP A 431 14.65 -15.55 -10.69
C TRP A 431 14.08 -16.12 -12.00
N LEU A 432 14.23 -17.42 -12.21
CA LEU A 432 13.55 -18.13 -13.30
C LEU A 432 12.02 -18.01 -13.16
N GLN A 433 11.49 -17.99 -11.95
CA GLN A 433 10.07 -17.78 -11.69
C GLN A 433 9.65 -16.34 -12.03
N ASP A 434 10.49 -15.31 -11.79
CA ASP A 434 10.17 -13.94 -12.25
C ASP A 434 10.12 -13.88 -13.79
N TRP A 435 11.04 -14.57 -14.47
CA TRP A 435 11.04 -14.70 -15.93
C TRP A 435 9.77 -15.39 -16.46
N LEU A 436 9.36 -16.51 -15.85
CA LEU A 436 8.15 -17.23 -16.24
C LEU A 436 6.88 -16.37 -16.09
N GLN A 437 6.79 -15.56 -15.03
CA GLN A 437 5.65 -14.65 -14.85
C GLN A 437 5.71 -13.43 -15.79
N ASP A 438 6.89 -12.88 -16.07
CA ASP A 438 7.02 -11.75 -17.02
C ASP A 438 6.72 -12.17 -18.47
N VAL A 439 7.06 -13.42 -18.86
CA VAL A 439 6.59 -14.04 -20.12
C VAL A 439 5.08 -14.21 -20.11
N ALA A 440 4.54 -14.89 -19.08
CA ALA A 440 3.14 -15.27 -19.01
C ALA A 440 2.16 -14.09 -19.04
N VAL A 441 2.57 -12.88 -18.65
CA VAL A 441 1.70 -11.69 -18.76
C VAL A 441 1.40 -11.33 -20.23
N ARG A 442 2.32 -11.59 -21.15
CA ARG A 442 2.16 -11.32 -22.59
C ARG A 442 1.75 -12.57 -23.38
N ASP A 443 2.45 -13.67 -23.14
CA ASP A 443 2.29 -14.94 -23.83
C ASP A 443 2.13 -16.07 -22.80
N ALA A 444 0.88 -16.29 -22.38
CA ALA A 444 0.52 -17.38 -21.49
C ALA A 444 0.35 -18.73 -22.21
N ASP A 445 0.34 -18.80 -23.54
CA ASP A 445 0.05 -20.03 -24.31
C ASP A 445 0.93 -20.14 -25.56
N PRO A 446 2.25 -20.40 -25.41
CA PRO A 446 3.22 -20.41 -26.52
C PRO A 446 3.03 -21.55 -27.54
N ASP A 447 2.03 -22.44 -27.34
CA ASP A 447 1.57 -23.42 -28.33
C ASP A 447 0.54 -22.80 -29.33
N SER A 448 -0.02 -21.64 -29.00
CA SER A 448 -0.97 -20.85 -29.81
C SER A 448 -0.25 -19.72 -30.58
N ALA A 449 -0.98 -18.99 -31.44
CA ALA A 449 -0.40 -18.00 -32.34
C ALA A 449 -0.79 -16.56 -31.95
N GLY A 450 0.21 -15.68 -31.83
CA GLY A 450 0.06 -14.31 -31.32
C GLY A 450 -0.05 -14.27 -29.79
N ASN A 451 -0.07 -13.07 -29.19
CA ASN A 451 -0.03 -12.92 -27.74
C ASN A 451 -1.32 -13.38 -27.04
N GLN A 452 -1.19 -14.11 -25.94
CA GLN A 452 -2.28 -14.49 -25.04
C GLN A 452 -2.09 -13.77 -23.71
N GLU A 453 -2.50 -12.50 -23.69
CA GLU A 453 -2.27 -11.62 -22.55
C GLU A 453 -3.05 -12.05 -21.31
N LEU A 454 -2.38 -11.99 -20.15
CA LEU A 454 -2.89 -12.46 -18.87
C LEU A 454 -2.52 -11.48 -17.76
N THR A 455 -3.52 -10.94 -17.06
CA THR A 455 -3.23 -10.05 -15.92
C THR A 455 -2.93 -10.88 -14.68
N VAL A 456 -1.64 -11.02 -14.39
CA VAL A 456 -1.13 -11.84 -13.28
C VAL A 456 -1.00 -10.99 -12.00
N PHE A 457 -1.69 -11.40 -10.94
CA PHE A 457 -1.64 -10.82 -9.60
C PHE A 457 -0.88 -11.75 -8.64
N PHE A 458 0.02 -11.19 -7.83
CA PHE A 458 0.78 -11.95 -6.80
C PHE A 458 0.72 -11.30 -5.43
N ALA A 459 0.62 -12.13 -4.39
CA ALA A 459 0.88 -11.71 -3.02
C ALA A 459 2.36 -11.33 -2.83
N ALA A 460 2.64 -10.12 -2.32
CA ALA A 460 4.01 -9.62 -2.12
C ALA A 460 4.86 -10.49 -1.17
N GLY A 461 4.21 -11.24 -0.28
CA GLY A 461 4.82 -12.06 0.76
C GLY A 461 4.45 -11.61 2.17
N ASN A 462 4.66 -12.49 3.14
CA ASN A 462 4.38 -12.25 4.56
C ASN A 462 5.70 -12.11 5.37
N GLY A 463 6.74 -11.57 4.73
CA GLY A 463 8.10 -11.48 5.29
C GLY A 463 8.42 -10.17 6.00
N GLY A 464 7.55 -9.16 5.95
CA GLY A 464 7.83 -7.81 6.45
C GLY A 464 9.11 -7.24 5.85
N SER A 465 10.00 -6.77 6.73
CA SER A 465 11.35 -6.28 6.37
C SER A 465 12.32 -7.33 5.84
N SER A 466 11.92 -8.61 5.74
CA SER A 466 12.66 -9.63 4.98
C SER A 466 12.55 -9.41 3.46
N GLY A 467 11.53 -8.64 3.03
CA GLY A 467 11.36 -8.18 1.67
C GLY A 467 10.35 -8.97 0.81
N ILE A 468 10.16 -8.54 -0.43
CA ILE A 468 9.29 -9.16 -1.45
C ILE A 468 9.74 -10.59 -1.75
N GLY A 469 8.79 -11.53 -1.78
CA GLY A 469 9.03 -12.94 -2.15
C GLY A 469 9.03 -13.21 -3.65
N VAL A 470 9.49 -14.39 -4.05
CA VAL A 470 9.57 -14.80 -5.47
C VAL A 470 8.29 -15.54 -5.88
N PRO A 471 7.68 -15.29 -7.05
CA PRO A 471 8.06 -14.35 -8.13
C PRO A 471 7.42 -12.95 -8.03
N ALA A 472 7.04 -12.51 -6.83
CA ALA A 472 6.36 -11.22 -6.64
C ALA A 472 7.28 -10.00 -6.90
N GLY A 473 8.55 -10.20 -7.27
CA GLY A 473 9.47 -9.18 -7.76
C GLY A 473 9.45 -8.97 -9.28
N ALA A 474 8.72 -9.77 -10.07
CA ALA A 474 8.62 -9.63 -11.52
C ALA A 474 8.04 -8.25 -11.94
N LYS A 475 8.25 -7.85 -13.20
CA LYS A 475 7.97 -6.50 -13.71
C LYS A 475 6.52 -6.32 -14.15
N ASN A 476 6.02 -7.27 -14.91
CA ASN A 476 4.79 -7.17 -15.69
C ASN A 476 3.56 -7.50 -14.83
N ILE A 477 3.76 -8.31 -13.79
CA ILE A 477 2.74 -8.64 -12.78
C ILE A 477 2.30 -7.44 -11.93
N VAL A 478 1.14 -7.57 -11.29
CA VAL A 478 0.68 -6.70 -10.20
C VAL A 478 1.00 -7.36 -8.85
N THR A 479 1.95 -6.80 -8.11
CA THR A 479 2.36 -7.27 -6.78
C THR A 479 1.57 -6.54 -5.70
N VAL A 480 0.97 -7.31 -4.79
CA VAL A 480 -0.02 -6.81 -3.83
C VAL A 480 0.46 -6.97 -2.39
N GLY A 481 0.65 -5.84 -1.70
CA GLY A 481 0.87 -5.80 -0.24
C GLY A 481 -0.45 -5.73 0.54
N ALA A 482 -0.36 -5.81 1.88
CA ALA A 482 -1.52 -5.88 2.78
C ALA A 482 -1.66 -4.63 3.65
N SER A 483 -2.72 -3.86 3.47
CA SER A 483 -3.21 -2.91 4.48
C SER A 483 -3.99 -3.64 5.58
N GLU A 484 -4.25 -2.95 6.69
CA GLU A 484 -5.28 -3.38 7.63
C GLU A 484 -6.68 -3.31 7.01
N ASN A 485 -7.60 -4.13 7.52
CA ASN A 485 -9.05 -4.04 7.34
C ASN A 485 -9.70 -3.35 8.56
N TYR A 486 -10.82 -2.65 8.37
CA TYR A 486 -11.49 -1.94 9.47
C TYR A 486 -12.28 -2.89 10.38
N ARG A 487 -11.61 -3.45 11.39
CA ARG A 487 -12.18 -4.43 12.33
C ARG A 487 -11.73 -4.18 13.77
N PRO A 488 -11.95 -2.96 14.34
CA PRO A 488 -11.33 -2.52 15.61
C PRO A 488 -11.72 -3.37 16.84
N VAL A 489 -12.72 -4.24 16.72
CA VAL A 489 -13.08 -5.26 17.72
C VAL A 489 -12.04 -6.39 17.86
N GLN A 490 -11.21 -6.62 16.84
CA GLN A 490 -10.05 -7.53 16.91
C GLN A 490 -8.82 -6.82 17.52
N GLY A 491 -8.77 -5.49 17.44
CA GLY A 491 -7.68 -4.65 17.93
C GLY A 491 -6.51 -4.60 16.97
N PHE A 492 -5.44 -5.34 17.29
CA PHE A 492 -4.19 -5.36 16.51
C PHE A 492 -4.43 -5.89 15.08
N ASP A 493 -3.70 -5.34 14.11
CA ASP A 493 -3.89 -5.59 12.67
C ASP A 493 -5.31 -5.25 12.17
N GLY A 494 -6.07 -4.34 12.79
CA GLY A 494 -7.41 -4.04 12.29
C GLY A 494 -8.12 -2.82 12.86
N ASP A 495 -7.43 -1.74 13.22
CA ASP A 495 -8.07 -0.51 13.69
C ASP A 495 -8.06 0.66 12.69
N ASN A 496 -7.26 0.62 11.62
CA ASN A 496 -7.16 1.73 10.66
C ASN A 496 -6.75 1.28 9.25
N ILE A 497 -7.59 1.55 8.24
CA ILE A 497 -7.39 1.16 6.84
C ILE A 497 -6.17 1.81 6.15
N ASN A 498 -5.58 2.84 6.79
CA ASN A 498 -4.35 3.49 6.35
C ASN A 498 -3.09 2.89 7.03
N HIS A 499 -3.22 1.87 7.88
CA HIS A 499 -2.09 1.08 8.37
C HIS A 499 -1.69 -0.01 7.37
N LEU A 500 -0.41 -0.29 7.25
CA LEU A 500 0.12 -1.49 6.61
C LEU A 500 0.17 -2.62 7.65
N GLY A 501 -0.35 -3.80 7.33
CA GLY A 501 -0.22 -4.98 8.19
C GLY A 501 1.25 -5.34 8.36
N TRP A 502 1.73 -5.50 9.60
CA TRP A 502 3.19 -5.58 9.91
C TRP A 502 3.95 -6.71 9.20
N PHE A 503 3.24 -7.74 8.74
CA PHE A 503 3.80 -8.87 8.01
C PHE A 503 3.98 -8.59 6.51
N SER A 504 3.37 -7.54 5.95
CA SER A 504 3.39 -7.23 4.53
C SER A 504 4.83 -7.04 4.05
N SER A 505 5.26 -7.87 3.09
CA SER A 505 6.60 -7.79 2.52
C SER A 505 6.85 -6.45 1.83
N LEU A 506 8.02 -5.86 2.10
CA LEU A 506 8.42 -4.52 1.65
C LEU A 506 9.40 -4.58 0.46
N GLY A 507 9.43 -3.58 -0.40
CA GLY A 507 10.38 -3.44 -1.52
C GLY A 507 11.85 -3.25 -1.11
N THR A 508 12.17 -3.29 0.19
CA THR A 508 13.51 -3.00 0.74
C THR A 508 14.61 -3.98 0.29
N ASN A 509 14.28 -5.07 -0.39
CA ASN A 509 15.23 -6.02 -0.97
C ASN A 509 15.42 -5.88 -2.50
N MET A 510 14.66 -5.03 -3.20
CA MET A 510 14.83 -4.81 -4.65
C MET A 510 16.22 -4.26 -4.98
N ALA A 511 17.06 -5.05 -5.67
CA ALA A 511 18.46 -4.70 -5.92
C ALA A 511 18.65 -3.56 -6.94
N ASP A 512 17.73 -3.45 -7.89
CA ASP A 512 17.62 -2.31 -8.81
C ASP A 512 17.00 -1.07 -8.13
N GLY A 513 16.26 -1.28 -7.03
CA GLY A 513 15.45 -0.26 -6.38
C GLY A 513 14.21 0.13 -7.19
N ARG A 514 13.58 -0.84 -7.87
CA ARG A 514 12.19 -0.70 -8.34
C ARG A 514 11.21 -0.57 -7.17
N ILE A 515 10.06 0.04 -7.43
CA ILE A 515 8.95 0.13 -6.48
C ILE A 515 8.19 -1.20 -6.46
N LYS A 516 8.22 -1.88 -5.30
CA LYS A 516 7.39 -3.04 -4.97
C LYS A 516 6.93 -2.93 -3.50
N PRO A 517 5.71 -3.39 -3.12
CA PRO A 517 4.62 -3.85 -3.99
C PRO A 517 4.19 -2.76 -4.99
N ASP A 518 3.36 -3.09 -5.99
CA ASP A 518 2.82 -2.07 -6.89
C ASP A 518 1.67 -1.31 -6.21
N VAL A 519 0.80 -2.03 -5.50
CA VAL A 519 -0.36 -1.51 -4.75
C VAL A 519 -0.63 -2.35 -3.50
N VAL A 520 -1.52 -1.89 -2.62
CA VAL A 520 -2.01 -2.68 -1.47
C VAL A 520 -3.53 -2.71 -1.33
N THR A 521 -4.04 -3.71 -0.61
CA THR A 521 -5.46 -3.88 -0.26
C THR A 521 -5.60 -4.51 1.13
N PRO A 522 -6.80 -4.51 1.75
CA PRO A 522 -7.01 -5.11 3.07
C PRO A 522 -6.62 -6.59 3.11
N GLY A 523 -5.53 -6.90 3.80
CA GLY A 523 -5.01 -8.27 3.96
C GLY A 523 -5.13 -8.82 5.37
N THR A 524 -5.72 -8.09 6.32
CA THR A 524 -5.83 -8.51 7.72
C THR A 524 -7.25 -8.88 8.14
N TRP A 525 -7.38 -9.90 8.98
CA TRP A 525 -8.66 -10.39 9.51
C TRP A 525 -9.72 -10.56 8.43
N ILE A 526 -9.35 -11.01 7.24
CA ILE A 526 -10.30 -11.18 6.13
C ILE A 526 -11.19 -12.39 6.44
N ALA A 527 -12.48 -12.20 6.21
CA ALA A 527 -13.47 -13.26 6.29
C ALA A 527 -13.82 -13.70 4.88
N SER A 528 -13.71 -14.99 4.62
CA SER A 528 -14.19 -15.55 3.37
C SER A 528 -14.59 -17.02 3.52
N ALA A 529 -14.95 -17.64 2.40
CA ALA A 529 -15.48 -18.99 2.28
C ALA A 529 -14.53 -20.03 2.90
N ARG A 530 -15.12 -21.12 3.41
CA ARG A 530 -14.44 -22.08 4.28
C ARG A 530 -14.61 -23.53 3.80
N SER A 531 -13.55 -24.07 3.20
CA SER A 531 -13.39 -25.52 3.06
C SER A 531 -12.48 -26.10 4.16
N GLY A 532 -12.65 -27.39 4.47
CA GLY A 532 -11.68 -28.16 5.26
C GLY A 532 -11.56 -27.86 6.77
N PRO A 533 -10.49 -28.38 7.41
CA PRO A 533 -10.27 -28.32 8.86
C PRO A 533 -9.85 -26.92 9.34
N ASN A 534 -9.88 -26.71 10.66
CA ASN A 534 -9.62 -25.40 11.28
C ASN A 534 -8.11 -25.09 11.40
N THR A 535 -7.52 -24.56 10.33
CA THR A 535 -6.05 -24.35 10.22
C THR A 535 -5.59 -22.92 9.94
N LEU A 536 -6.49 -21.98 9.60
CA LEU A 536 -6.16 -20.55 9.48
C LEU A 536 -6.46 -19.81 10.82
N TRP A 537 -6.54 -18.47 10.78
CA TRP A 537 -6.68 -17.61 11.98
C TRP A 537 -7.95 -17.91 12.80
N GLY A 538 -8.92 -18.59 12.19
CA GLY A 538 -9.86 -19.47 12.88
C GLY A 538 -11.26 -19.39 12.31
N ASN A 539 -12.03 -20.47 12.40
CA ASN A 539 -13.39 -20.48 11.91
C ASN A 539 -14.27 -19.41 12.59
N ILE A 540 -15.18 -18.85 11.80
CA ILE A 540 -16.26 -17.93 12.16
C ILE A 540 -17.49 -18.79 12.45
N ASP A 541 -17.90 -19.58 11.46
CA ASP A 541 -19.01 -20.53 11.52
C ASP A 541 -18.67 -21.82 10.72
N ILE A 542 -19.64 -22.48 10.08
CA ILE A 542 -19.43 -23.66 9.24
C ILE A 542 -18.97 -23.33 7.81
N GLN A 543 -19.35 -22.18 7.26
CA GLN A 543 -19.07 -21.66 5.91
C GLN A 543 -18.00 -20.56 5.89
N HIS A 544 -17.66 -19.96 7.05
CA HIS A 544 -16.73 -18.84 7.13
C HIS A 544 -15.53 -19.05 8.05
N ARG A 545 -14.42 -18.37 7.75
CA ARG A 545 -13.23 -18.29 8.62
C ARG A 545 -12.46 -16.98 8.46
N TRP A 546 -11.63 -16.71 9.48
CA TRP A 546 -10.58 -15.69 9.44
C TRP A 546 -9.31 -16.19 8.76
N SER A 547 -8.67 -15.31 8.00
CA SER A 547 -7.24 -15.36 7.70
C SER A 547 -6.64 -13.95 7.57
N SER A 548 -5.32 -13.83 7.72
CA SER A 548 -4.56 -12.62 7.39
C SER A 548 -3.29 -12.99 6.63
N GLY A 549 -2.94 -12.19 5.63
CA GLY A 549 -1.76 -12.33 4.78
C GLY A 549 -1.88 -11.48 3.51
N THR A 550 -0.78 -11.21 2.83
CA THR A 550 -0.81 -10.69 1.43
C THR A 550 -1.51 -11.66 0.49
N SER A 551 -1.50 -12.96 0.83
CA SER A 551 -2.35 -14.01 0.25
C SER A 551 -3.86 -13.73 0.30
N GLN A 552 -4.33 -12.90 1.23
CA GLN A 552 -5.72 -12.45 1.31
C GLN A 552 -5.95 -11.10 0.63
N ALA A 553 -4.92 -10.25 0.48
CA ALA A 553 -5.00 -8.99 -0.25
C ALA A 553 -4.99 -9.19 -1.79
N ALA A 554 -4.13 -10.07 -2.31
CA ALA A 554 -4.04 -10.40 -3.74
C ALA A 554 -5.38 -10.72 -4.43
N PRO A 555 -6.31 -11.51 -3.84
CA PRO A 555 -7.60 -11.78 -4.47
C PRO A 555 -8.56 -10.58 -4.50
N HIS A 556 -8.43 -9.60 -3.60
CA HIS A 556 -9.19 -8.33 -3.71
C HIS A 556 -8.79 -7.59 -4.98
N VAL A 557 -7.48 -7.44 -5.23
CA VAL A 557 -6.97 -6.77 -6.43
C VAL A 557 -7.29 -7.60 -7.69
N THR A 558 -7.27 -8.94 -7.60
CA THR A 558 -7.65 -9.79 -8.74
C THR A 558 -9.12 -9.61 -9.10
N GLY A 559 -10.02 -9.58 -8.12
CA GLY A 559 -11.44 -9.31 -8.37
C GLY A 559 -11.69 -7.87 -8.84
N ALA A 560 -10.93 -6.89 -8.34
CA ALA A 560 -10.92 -5.54 -8.91
C ALA A 560 -10.49 -5.55 -10.40
N GLY A 561 -9.45 -6.32 -10.75
CA GLY A 561 -9.04 -6.54 -12.15
C GLY A 561 -10.11 -7.21 -13.01
N ALA A 562 -10.96 -8.07 -12.43
CA ALA A 562 -12.12 -8.64 -13.11
C ALA A 562 -13.25 -7.62 -13.33
N LEU A 563 -13.52 -6.73 -12.36
CA LEU A 563 -14.44 -5.59 -12.56
C LEU A 563 -13.92 -4.63 -13.65
N ILE A 564 -12.62 -4.32 -13.63
CA ILE A 564 -11.95 -3.48 -14.64
C ILE A 564 -12.01 -4.15 -16.03
N THR A 565 -11.86 -5.48 -16.10
CA THR A 565 -12.05 -6.25 -17.34
C THR A 565 -13.47 -6.08 -17.88
N GLN A 566 -14.50 -6.28 -17.04
CA GLN A 566 -15.90 -6.11 -17.43
C GLN A 566 -16.21 -4.67 -17.89
N TYR A 567 -15.70 -3.67 -17.15
CA TYR A 567 -15.84 -2.25 -17.49
C TYR A 567 -15.17 -1.92 -18.84
N GLY A 568 -13.96 -2.41 -19.07
CA GLY A 568 -13.23 -2.17 -20.33
C GLY A 568 -13.91 -2.83 -21.53
N ILE A 569 -14.40 -4.07 -21.40
CA ILE A 569 -15.17 -4.74 -22.45
C ILE A 569 -16.41 -3.93 -22.83
N ALA A 570 -17.05 -3.25 -21.87
CA ALA A 570 -18.22 -2.42 -22.11
C ALA A 570 -17.91 -1.02 -22.67
N ASN A 571 -16.77 -0.40 -22.30
CA ASN A 571 -16.50 1.03 -22.54
C ASN A 571 -15.29 1.31 -23.45
N PHE A 572 -14.31 0.41 -23.55
CA PHE A 572 -13.06 0.60 -24.32
C PHE A 572 -13.06 -0.18 -25.65
N GLY A 573 -14.16 -0.86 -26.00
CA GLY A 573 -14.30 -1.65 -27.23
C GLY A 573 -13.63 -3.03 -27.21
N GLY A 574 -13.01 -3.42 -26.09
CA GLY A 574 -12.33 -4.71 -25.93
C GLY A 574 -11.84 -4.94 -24.50
N ALA A 575 -11.26 -6.10 -24.23
CA ALA A 575 -10.63 -6.34 -22.94
C ALA A 575 -9.40 -5.41 -22.76
N PRO A 576 -9.23 -4.77 -21.58
CA PRO A 576 -8.01 -4.06 -21.26
C PRO A 576 -6.79 -5.00 -21.28
N SER A 577 -5.65 -4.51 -21.77
CA SER A 577 -4.36 -5.19 -21.62
C SER A 577 -3.93 -5.27 -20.15
N PRO A 578 -3.05 -6.21 -19.77
CA PRO A 578 -2.48 -6.27 -18.42
C PRO A 578 -1.78 -4.97 -18.00
N ALA A 579 -1.09 -4.31 -18.95
CA ALA A 579 -0.49 -3.01 -18.72
C ALA A 579 -1.54 -1.95 -18.39
N LEU A 580 -2.68 -1.93 -19.08
CA LEU A 580 -3.78 -1.01 -18.80
C LEU A 580 -4.46 -1.31 -17.45
N ILE A 581 -4.73 -2.58 -17.10
CA ILE A 581 -5.29 -2.91 -15.77
C ILE A 581 -4.32 -2.50 -14.66
N LYS A 582 -3.03 -2.76 -14.82
CA LYS A 582 -1.98 -2.32 -13.88
C LYS A 582 -1.92 -0.79 -13.78
N ALA A 583 -1.98 -0.08 -14.90
CA ALA A 583 -1.99 1.38 -14.93
C ALA A 583 -3.22 1.96 -14.21
N LEU A 584 -4.43 1.43 -14.46
CA LEU A 584 -5.67 1.87 -13.82
C LEU A 584 -5.62 1.70 -12.29
N LEU A 585 -5.18 0.54 -11.81
CA LEU A 585 -5.05 0.24 -10.37
C LEU A 585 -4.02 1.13 -9.66
N ILE A 586 -2.94 1.51 -10.34
CA ILE A 586 -1.89 2.42 -9.82
C ILE A 586 -2.36 3.88 -9.87
N ASN A 587 -3.07 4.25 -10.93
CA ASN A 587 -3.57 5.60 -11.15
C ASN A 587 -4.70 5.95 -10.17
N SER A 588 -5.61 5.03 -9.86
CA SER A 588 -6.69 5.26 -8.90
C SER A 588 -6.28 5.09 -7.42
N ALA A 589 -5.08 4.56 -7.14
CA ALA A 589 -4.61 4.30 -5.79
C ALA A 589 -4.45 5.56 -4.92
N VAL A 590 -4.63 5.38 -3.60
CA VAL A 590 -4.61 6.43 -2.57
C VAL A 590 -3.49 6.23 -1.55
N ASP A 591 -2.81 7.34 -1.22
CA ASP A 591 -1.67 7.46 -0.29
C ASP A 591 -2.06 7.12 1.17
N MET A 592 -1.32 6.20 1.80
CA MET A 592 -1.60 5.71 3.16
C MET A 592 -0.78 6.46 4.21
N THR A 593 -1.48 7.15 5.09
CA THR A 593 -0.91 8.07 6.09
C THR A 593 -0.74 7.46 7.50
N GLY A 594 -0.63 6.13 7.61
CA GLY A 594 -0.73 5.40 8.87
C GLY A 594 0.50 4.56 9.27
N ALA A 595 0.37 3.82 10.38
CA ALA A 595 1.44 2.96 10.87
C ALA A 595 1.87 1.92 9.80
N GLY A 596 3.19 1.78 9.58
CA GLY A 596 3.74 0.90 8.55
C GLY A 596 3.84 1.51 7.15
N ALA A 597 3.17 2.64 6.88
CA ALA A 597 3.34 3.49 5.70
C ALA A 597 3.94 4.85 6.13
N PRO A 598 5.28 4.96 6.33
CA PRO A 598 5.90 6.06 7.06
C PRO A 598 6.20 7.32 6.23
N GLY A 599 5.77 7.38 4.98
CA GLY A 599 6.04 8.48 4.05
C GLY A 599 5.22 8.31 2.78
N PRO A 600 5.07 9.36 1.96
CA PRO A 600 4.13 9.37 0.84
C PRO A 600 4.57 8.45 -0.31
N ILE A 601 3.65 8.17 -1.23
CA ILE A 601 3.91 7.48 -2.49
C ILE A 601 4.83 8.29 -3.44
N PRO A 602 5.57 7.60 -4.33
CA PRO A 602 5.86 6.18 -4.33
C PRO A 602 6.81 5.77 -3.21
N ASN A 603 6.57 4.62 -2.58
CA ASN A 603 7.48 4.08 -1.56
C ASN A 603 7.52 2.55 -1.52
N VAL A 604 8.51 2.00 -0.82
CA VAL A 604 8.74 0.54 -0.70
C VAL A 604 7.85 -0.17 0.31
N TYR A 605 6.83 0.49 0.86
CA TYR A 605 5.91 -0.06 1.87
C TYR A 605 4.53 -0.35 1.27
N GLU A 606 3.95 0.60 0.55
CA GLU A 606 2.65 0.50 -0.10
C GLU A 606 2.69 0.54 -1.64
N GLY A 607 3.86 0.80 -2.23
CA GLY A 607 3.98 1.00 -3.66
C GLY A 607 3.47 2.37 -4.09
N TRP A 608 2.39 2.34 -4.88
CA TRP A 608 1.63 3.51 -5.34
C TRP A 608 0.37 3.79 -4.53
N GLY A 609 0.11 3.02 -3.46
CA GLY A 609 -0.96 3.27 -2.50
C GLY A 609 -1.94 2.10 -2.36
N ARG A 610 -2.99 2.31 -1.56
CA ARG A 610 -4.11 1.37 -1.47
C ARG A 610 -5.00 1.49 -2.71
N VAL A 611 -5.44 0.37 -3.27
CA VAL A 611 -6.44 0.37 -4.35
C VAL A 611 -7.73 1.02 -3.84
N ASP A 612 -8.25 1.96 -4.63
CA ASP A 612 -9.55 2.59 -4.45
C ASP A 612 -10.20 2.70 -5.83
N LEU A 613 -11.38 2.10 -6.02
CA LEU A 613 -12.06 2.07 -7.32
C LEU A 613 -13.00 3.27 -7.54
N SER A 614 -13.24 4.12 -6.53
CA SER A 614 -14.30 5.13 -6.58
C SER A 614 -14.17 6.12 -7.74
N GLU A 615 -13.01 6.75 -7.92
CA GLU A 615 -12.74 7.68 -9.02
C GLU A 615 -12.69 7.00 -10.39
N LEU A 616 -12.37 5.69 -10.47
CA LEU A 616 -12.30 4.94 -11.74
C LEU A 616 -13.69 4.62 -12.32
N VAL A 617 -14.72 4.61 -11.48
CA VAL A 617 -16.11 4.30 -11.87
C VAL A 617 -17.06 5.49 -11.67
N ASP A 618 -16.54 6.66 -11.29
CA ASP A 618 -17.29 7.91 -11.21
C ASP A 618 -17.54 8.46 -12.63
N PRO A 619 -18.80 8.53 -13.11
CA PRO A 619 -19.12 9.07 -14.44
C PRO A 619 -18.91 10.59 -14.56
N LEU A 620 -18.43 11.27 -13.50
CA LEU A 620 -18.00 12.66 -13.50
C LEU A 620 -16.48 12.85 -13.56
N THR A 621 -15.71 11.76 -13.61
CA THR A 621 -14.25 11.79 -13.74
C THR A 621 -13.86 11.43 -15.16
N GLU A 622 -13.46 12.45 -15.93
CA GLU A 622 -12.92 12.28 -17.28
C GLU A 622 -11.59 11.52 -17.23
N PHE A 623 -11.39 10.61 -18.17
CA PHE A 623 -10.14 9.88 -18.36
C PHE A 623 -9.73 9.86 -19.84
N ILE A 624 -8.43 9.92 -20.07
CA ILE A 624 -7.83 9.49 -21.35
C ILE A 624 -7.17 8.14 -21.12
N PHE A 625 -7.42 7.20 -22.03
CA PHE A 625 -6.77 5.90 -22.07
C PHE A 625 -6.04 5.70 -23.41
N ARG A 626 -4.98 4.89 -23.40
CA ARG A 626 -4.43 4.20 -24.57
C ARG A 626 -4.10 2.77 -24.18
N ASN A 627 -4.47 1.80 -25.00
CA ASN A 627 -4.40 0.37 -24.73
C ASN A 627 -3.45 -0.35 -25.72
N GLN A 628 -2.14 -0.09 -25.63
CA GLN A 628 -1.11 -0.71 -26.47
C GLN A 628 -1.26 -0.44 -27.99
N GLU A 629 -1.99 0.61 -28.35
CA GLU A 629 -2.23 1.06 -29.74
C GLU A 629 -0.95 1.57 -30.44
N THR A 630 0.02 2.06 -29.67
CA THR A 630 1.31 2.57 -30.18
C THR A 630 2.41 1.57 -29.86
N ILE A 631 3.14 1.14 -30.89
CA ILE A 631 4.30 0.27 -30.78
C ILE A 631 5.54 1.02 -31.28
N PHE A 632 6.51 1.28 -30.40
CA PHE A 632 7.81 1.82 -30.79
C PHE A 632 8.68 0.74 -31.41
N ARG A 633 9.39 1.05 -32.51
CA ARG A 633 10.18 0.09 -33.31
C ARG A 633 11.67 0.43 -33.41
N TYR A 634 12.09 1.53 -32.77
CA TYR A 634 13.47 1.99 -32.69
C TYR A 634 13.64 3.02 -31.57
N ASN A 635 14.88 3.21 -31.10
CA ASN A 635 15.19 4.15 -30.02
C ASN A 635 14.97 5.60 -30.47
N SER A 636 14.54 6.46 -29.54
CA SER A 636 14.13 7.85 -29.78
C SER A 636 12.96 8.00 -30.77
N GLN A 637 12.11 6.97 -30.88
CA GLN A 637 10.74 7.13 -31.35
C GLN A 637 9.86 7.56 -30.18
N ASN A 638 9.06 8.62 -30.37
CA ASN A 638 8.32 9.27 -29.29
C ASN A 638 6.82 9.38 -29.67
N PHE A 639 5.94 9.28 -28.67
CA PHE A 639 4.51 9.54 -28.75
C PHE A 639 4.22 10.85 -28.00
N LYS A 640 3.60 11.83 -28.64
CA LYS A 640 3.28 13.15 -28.05
C LYS A 640 1.77 13.39 -28.05
N LEU A 641 1.26 14.01 -26.98
CA LEU A 641 -0.16 14.35 -26.81
C LEU A 641 -0.34 15.68 -26.06
N GLY A 642 -1.13 16.60 -26.61
CA GLY A 642 -1.53 17.83 -25.91
C GLY A 642 -2.71 17.57 -24.98
N ILE A 643 -2.53 17.76 -23.67
CA ILE A 643 -3.55 17.52 -22.64
C ILE A 643 -3.80 18.76 -21.77
N GLN A 644 -5.00 18.88 -21.22
CA GLN A 644 -5.38 19.90 -20.25
C GLN A 644 -6.27 19.27 -19.16
N PRO A 645 -6.35 19.83 -17.94
CA PRO A 645 -7.23 19.30 -16.91
C PRO A 645 -8.71 19.52 -17.27
N ALA A 646 -9.49 18.45 -17.26
CA ALA A 646 -10.94 18.51 -17.48
C ALA A 646 -11.64 19.33 -16.39
N ASN A 647 -11.18 19.20 -15.14
CA ASN A 647 -11.59 19.99 -13.99
C ASN A 647 -10.35 20.53 -13.25
N GLN A 648 -10.11 21.83 -13.36
CA GLN A 648 -9.00 22.54 -12.71
C GLN A 648 -9.04 22.51 -11.16
N SER A 649 -10.11 22.00 -10.56
CA SER A 649 -10.25 21.84 -9.09
C SER A 649 -9.95 20.42 -8.60
N LYS A 650 -9.81 19.43 -9.50
CA LYS A 650 -9.26 18.10 -9.18
C LYS A 650 -7.77 18.05 -9.58
N PRO A 651 -6.93 17.23 -8.93
CA PRO A 651 -5.59 16.88 -9.43
C PRO A 651 -5.66 16.19 -10.81
N MET A 652 -4.56 16.13 -11.54
CA MET A 652 -4.42 15.34 -12.77
C MET A 652 -3.32 14.30 -12.58
N LYS A 653 -3.62 13.02 -12.84
CA LYS A 653 -2.70 11.88 -12.62
C LYS A 653 -2.43 11.17 -13.95
N VAL A 654 -1.19 11.27 -14.45
CA VAL A 654 -0.70 10.51 -15.60
C VAL A 654 0.04 9.26 -15.11
N THR A 655 -0.28 8.11 -15.69
CA THR A 655 0.35 6.81 -15.42
C THR A 655 0.68 6.09 -16.73
N LEU A 656 1.96 5.87 -16.99
CA LEU A 656 2.52 5.04 -18.06
C LEU A 656 2.87 3.67 -17.48
N VAL A 657 2.49 2.58 -18.15
CA VAL A 657 2.91 1.21 -17.82
C VAL A 657 3.20 0.45 -19.12
N TRP A 658 4.24 -0.39 -19.11
CA TRP A 658 4.50 -1.34 -20.19
C TRP A 658 4.79 -2.74 -19.67
N THR A 659 4.36 -3.73 -20.47
CA THR A 659 4.77 -5.12 -20.32
C THR A 659 6.16 -5.25 -20.96
N ASP A 660 7.20 -5.17 -20.13
CA ASP A 660 8.60 -5.13 -20.53
C ASP A 660 9.12 -6.51 -20.93
N ALA A 661 10.06 -6.56 -21.87
CA ALA A 661 10.69 -7.80 -22.33
C ALA A 661 11.30 -8.59 -21.15
N PRO A 662 11.15 -9.93 -21.08
CA PRO A 662 11.63 -10.73 -19.95
C PRO A 662 13.13 -10.54 -19.64
N GLY A 663 13.46 -10.40 -18.37
CA GLY A 663 14.81 -10.06 -17.90
C GLY A 663 15.81 -11.22 -17.93
N MET A 664 17.10 -10.93 -17.73
CA MET A 664 18.12 -11.98 -17.58
C MET A 664 18.09 -12.58 -16.16
N THR A 665 17.96 -13.90 -16.05
CA THR A 665 17.99 -14.60 -14.76
C THR A 665 19.32 -14.39 -14.02
N ASN A 666 19.22 -14.27 -12.69
CA ASN A 666 20.28 -13.87 -11.76
C ASN A 666 20.87 -12.45 -11.99
N SER A 667 20.21 -11.57 -12.76
CA SER A 667 20.55 -10.15 -12.85
C SER A 667 20.14 -9.36 -11.59
N THR A 668 20.76 -8.20 -11.39
CA THR A 668 20.37 -7.16 -10.40
C THR A 668 19.81 -5.88 -11.03
N LYS A 669 19.79 -5.72 -12.37
CA LYS A 669 18.88 -4.78 -13.08
C LYS A 669 17.88 -5.62 -13.88
N HIS A 670 16.60 -5.41 -13.65
CA HIS A 670 15.55 -6.24 -14.25
C HIS A 670 14.95 -5.63 -15.52
N LEU A 671 14.86 -4.30 -15.59
CA LEU A 671 14.30 -3.56 -16.74
C LEU A 671 15.17 -3.73 -18.00
N ILE A 672 14.53 -3.99 -19.15
CA ILE A 672 15.17 -4.26 -20.44
C ILE A 672 14.88 -3.14 -21.45
N ASN A 673 13.61 -2.85 -21.71
CA ASN A 673 13.17 -1.71 -22.51
C ASN A 673 12.88 -0.51 -21.59
N ASP A 674 13.60 0.58 -21.80
CA ASP A 674 13.50 1.85 -21.05
C ASP A 674 12.60 2.84 -21.84
N LEU A 675 11.44 3.20 -21.28
CA LEU A 675 10.52 4.22 -21.79
C LEU A 675 10.42 5.38 -20.80
N ASP A 676 10.66 6.61 -21.27
CA ASP A 676 10.57 7.80 -20.43
C ASP A 676 9.20 8.48 -20.62
N LEU A 677 8.46 8.74 -19.53
CA LEU A 677 7.33 9.65 -19.47
C LEU A 677 7.82 11.05 -19.09
N THR A 678 7.45 12.04 -19.89
CA THR A 678 7.58 13.45 -19.54
C THR A 678 6.27 14.19 -19.71
N LEU A 679 6.08 15.22 -18.89
CA LEU A 679 5.01 16.19 -19.01
C LEU A 679 5.63 17.58 -18.96
N SER A 680 5.47 18.38 -20.02
CA SER A 680 6.08 19.71 -20.12
C SER A 680 5.04 20.82 -20.27
N GLN A 681 5.38 22.00 -19.75
CA GLN A 681 4.56 23.21 -19.84
C GLN A 681 5.44 24.44 -19.65
N ASN A 682 5.41 25.39 -20.61
CA ASN A 682 6.11 26.67 -20.52
C ASN A 682 7.61 26.55 -20.16
N GLY A 683 8.29 25.53 -20.69
CA GLY A 683 9.70 25.22 -20.38
C GLY A 683 9.96 24.53 -19.03
N THR A 684 8.92 24.29 -18.22
CA THR A 684 8.98 23.40 -17.05
C THR A 684 8.77 21.97 -17.51
N ILE A 685 9.60 21.03 -17.05
CA ILE A 685 9.50 19.59 -17.37
C ILE A 685 9.35 18.80 -16.07
N TYR A 686 8.36 17.91 -16.03
CA TYR A 686 8.18 16.88 -15.02
C TYR A 686 8.54 15.52 -15.66
N TYR A 687 9.48 14.80 -15.06
CA TYR A 687 9.83 13.44 -15.46
C TYR A 687 9.07 12.43 -14.61
N GLY A 688 8.85 11.23 -15.16
CA GLY A 688 8.29 10.12 -14.42
C GLY A 688 9.02 9.82 -13.10
N ASN A 689 8.21 9.49 -12.10
CA ASN A 689 8.66 9.06 -10.77
C ASN A 689 9.50 10.10 -9.99
N LYS A 690 9.51 11.38 -10.40
CA LYS A 690 10.14 12.47 -9.63
C LYS A 690 9.13 13.13 -8.70
N PHE A 691 9.03 12.58 -7.49
CA PHE A 691 8.03 12.93 -6.49
C PHE A 691 8.63 13.61 -5.25
N SER A 692 7.84 14.48 -4.64
CA SER A 692 8.02 14.96 -3.28
C SER A 692 6.65 15.20 -2.65
N GLY A 693 6.42 14.66 -1.44
CA GLY A 693 5.14 14.87 -0.74
C GLY A 693 3.91 14.25 -1.41
N GLY A 694 4.08 13.18 -2.22
CA GLY A 694 2.99 12.53 -2.97
C GLY A 694 2.67 13.14 -4.33
N TRP A 695 3.39 14.20 -4.73
CA TRP A 695 3.16 14.94 -5.98
C TRP A 695 4.44 15.13 -6.79
N SER A 696 4.31 15.31 -8.10
CA SER A 696 5.46 15.41 -8.99
C SER A 696 6.15 16.78 -8.92
N THR A 697 7.48 16.76 -8.91
CA THR A 697 8.37 17.92 -8.92
C THR A 697 9.06 18.04 -10.28
N SER A 698 9.30 19.28 -10.73
CA SER A 698 9.97 19.54 -11.99
C SER A 698 11.50 19.41 -11.91
N GLY A 699 12.12 19.09 -13.05
CA GLY A 699 13.56 18.83 -13.18
C GLY A 699 13.97 17.42 -12.75
N GLY A 700 15.29 17.19 -12.68
CA GLY A 700 15.89 15.88 -12.45
C GLY A 700 16.32 15.20 -13.75
N SER A 701 16.02 13.90 -13.87
CA SER A 701 16.26 13.00 -15.03
C SER A 701 15.01 12.16 -15.25
N ALA A 702 14.98 11.24 -16.22
CA ALA A 702 14.00 10.13 -16.24
C ALA A 702 14.17 9.16 -15.05
N ASP A 703 13.30 8.15 -14.90
CA ASP A 703 13.67 6.89 -14.22
C ASP A 703 14.69 6.12 -15.09
N SER A 704 14.97 4.85 -14.75
CA SER A 704 15.66 3.88 -15.62
C SER A 704 15.63 2.47 -15.01
N LYS A 705 14.57 2.20 -14.23
CA LYS A 705 14.41 1.03 -13.37
C LYS A 705 13.00 0.45 -13.44
N ASN A 706 11.98 1.30 -13.41
CA ASN A 706 10.58 0.91 -13.30
C ASN A 706 9.91 0.85 -14.67
N ASN A 707 9.19 -0.24 -14.99
CA ASN A 707 8.28 -0.33 -16.13
C ASN A 707 6.90 0.33 -15.86
N VAL A 708 6.93 1.34 -14.99
CA VAL A 708 5.82 2.13 -14.48
C VAL A 708 6.37 3.52 -14.23
N GLU A 709 5.87 4.53 -14.95
CA GLU A 709 6.19 5.93 -14.70
C GLU A 709 4.94 6.76 -14.43
N ASN A 710 4.99 7.59 -13.39
CA ASN A 710 3.88 8.45 -12.98
C ASN A 710 4.25 9.93 -12.97
N VAL A 711 3.32 10.78 -13.38
CA VAL A 711 3.37 12.25 -13.18
C VAL A 711 2.03 12.72 -12.61
N TYR A 712 2.01 13.10 -11.33
CA TYR A 712 0.81 13.53 -10.61
C TYR A 712 0.90 15.03 -10.29
N ILE A 713 0.03 15.84 -10.91
CA ILE A 713 -0.02 17.30 -10.74
C ILE A 713 -1.16 17.67 -9.79
N GLN A 714 -0.83 18.22 -8.63
CA GLN A 714 -1.80 18.52 -7.56
C GLN A 714 -2.82 19.60 -7.94
N SER A 715 -2.39 20.60 -8.68
CA SER A 715 -3.18 21.77 -9.09
C SER A 715 -2.91 22.08 -10.56
N PRO A 716 -3.46 21.29 -11.50
CA PRO A 716 -3.18 21.40 -12.92
C PRO A 716 -3.85 22.66 -13.52
N SER A 717 -3.19 23.30 -14.48
CA SER A 717 -3.77 24.45 -15.21
C SER A 717 -3.18 24.57 -16.61
N GLY A 718 -3.95 25.10 -17.56
CA GLY A 718 -3.51 25.27 -18.95
C GLY A 718 -3.26 23.95 -19.69
N VAL A 719 -2.52 24.03 -20.80
CA VAL A 719 -2.12 22.88 -21.62
C VAL A 719 -0.74 22.38 -21.20
N TYR A 720 -0.58 21.06 -21.19
CA TYR A 720 0.68 20.35 -21.05
C TYR A 720 0.94 19.53 -22.32
N GLU A 721 2.20 19.44 -22.73
CA GLU A 721 2.66 18.44 -23.69
C GLU A 721 3.09 17.20 -22.92
N LEU A 722 2.36 16.10 -23.10
CA LEU A 722 2.74 14.78 -22.64
C LEU A 722 3.58 14.11 -23.73
N GLU A 723 4.70 13.52 -23.35
CA GLU A 723 5.57 12.78 -24.25
C GLU A 723 6.01 11.45 -23.61
N VAL A 724 5.89 10.36 -24.37
CA VAL A 724 6.43 9.03 -24.03
C VAL A 724 7.50 8.69 -25.04
N SER A 725 8.73 8.41 -24.61
CA SER A 725 9.89 8.26 -25.49
C SER A 725 10.58 6.92 -25.32
N ALA A 726 10.87 6.24 -26.44
CA ALA A 726 11.61 4.97 -26.46
C ALA A 726 13.12 5.19 -26.22
N SER A 727 13.50 5.53 -24.99
CA SER A 727 14.88 5.93 -24.66
C SER A 727 15.90 4.81 -24.84
N ALA A 728 15.56 3.55 -24.54
CA ALA A 728 16.36 2.40 -24.96
C ALA A 728 15.54 1.11 -25.11
N LEU A 729 15.23 0.72 -26.35
CA LEU A 729 14.75 -0.63 -26.68
C LEU A 729 15.96 -1.58 -26.78
N SER A 730 15.91 -2.68 -26.04
CA SER A 730 16.99 -3.66 -25.92
C SER A 730 16.57 -5.09 -26.27
N ALA A 731 15.27 -5.37 -26.35
CA ALA A 731 14.72 -6.66 -26.76
C ALA A 731 13.29 -6.52 -27.35
N ASP A 732 12.79 -7.63 -27.89
CA ASP A 732 11.39 -7.87 -28.28
C ASP A 732 10.46 -7.74 -27.05
N GLY A 733 9.58 -6.73 -27.09
CA GLY A 733 8.56 -6.47 -26.08
C GLY A 733 7.14 -6.82 -26.56
N VAL A 734 6.95 -7.08 -27.86
CA VAL A 734 5.67 -7.44 -28.49
C VAL A 734 5.86 -8.71 -29.35
N PRO A 735 5.96 -9.90 -28.71
CA PRO A 735 6.28 -11.15 -29.41
C PRO A 735 5.27 -11.50 -30.50
N GLY A 736 5.76 -12.19 -31.52
CA GLY A 736 4.98 -12.60 -32.69
C GLY A 736 4.92 -11.56 -33.82
N ASP A 737 5.49 -10.37 -33.62
CA ASP A 737 5.79 -9.44 -34.71
C ASP A 737 7.06 -9.87 -35.49
N ALA A 738 7.39 -9.19 -36.58
CA ALA A 738 8.57 -9.44 -37.41
C ALA A 738 9.79 -8.58 -37.00
N ILE A 739 9.64 -7.67 -36.04
CA ILE A 739 10.70 -6.79 -35.53
C ILE A 739 11.14 -7.27 -34.14
N ILE A 740 12.45 -7.31 -33.89
CA ILE A 740 13.06 -7.90 -32.68
C ILE A 740 13.49 -6.87 -31.61
N LEU A 741 13.09 -5.62 -31.79
CA LEU A 741 13.36 -4.47 -30.91
C LEU A 741 12.14 -3.55 -30.97
N ASP A 742 11.15 -3.85 -30.14
CA ASP A 742 9.94 -3.06 -30.03
C ASP A 742 9.36 -3.04 -28.62
N GLN A 743 8.46 -2.10 -28.37
CA GLN A 743 7.73 -1.98 -27.11
C GLN A 743 6.41 -1.22 -27.33
N ASP A 744 5.31 -1.80 -26.86
CA ASP A 744 4.04 -1.10 -26.67
C ASP A 744 3.91 -0.53 -25.26
N PHE A 745 2.88 0.28 -25.01
CA PHE A 745 2.57 0.77 -23.67
C PHE A 745 1.07 1.03 -23.47
N ALA A 746 0.64 1.01 -22.21
CA ALA A 746 -0.64 1.54 -21.78
C ALA A 746 -0.45 2.90 -21.08
N LEU A 747 -1.40 3.81 -21.31
CA LEU A 747 -1.40 5.15 -20.72
C LEU A 747 -2.77 5.45 -20.10
N VAL A 748 -2.76 5.99 -18.89
CA VAL A 748 -3.95 6.42 -18.15
C VAL A 748 -3.76 7.87 -17.69
N ILE A 749 -4.77 8.71 -17.92
CA ILE A 749 -4.77 10.11 -17.49
C ILE A 749 -6.09 10.43 -16.81
N GLN A 750 -6.13 10.38 -15.48
CA GLN A 750 -7.29 10.84 -14.70
C GLN A 750 -7.38 12.37 -14.75
N ASN A 751 -8.60 12.88 -14.93
CA ASN A 751 -8.93 14.29 -15.03
C ASN A 751 -8.24 14.99 -16.22
N GLY A 752 -7.86 14.24 -17.26
CA GLY A 752 -7.30 14.78 -18.50
C GLY A 752 -8.36 14.92 -19.60
N ALA A 753 -8.22 15.97 -20.41
CA ALA A 753 -8.93 16.13 -21.68
C ALA A 753 -7.92 16.45 -22.79
N GLU A 754 -8.07 15.82 -23.96
CA GLU A 754 -7.21 16.07 -25.13
C GLU A 754 -7.52 17.44 -25.74
N VAL A 755 -6.48 18.15 -26.19
CA VAL A 755 -6.63 19.46 -26.84
C VAL A 755 -7.05 19.26 -28.30
N THR A 756 -8.36 19.21 -28.54
CA THR A 756 -8.95 19.02 -29.87
C THR A 756 -8.81 20.25 -30.76
N GLY A 757 -7.65 20.37 -31.38
CA GLY A 757 -7.31 21.38 -32.38
C GLY A 757 -5.83 21.26 -32.74
N SER A 758 -5.47 21.50 -34.01
CA SER A 758 -4.11 21.29 -34.54
C SER A 758 -3.07 22.17 -33.84
N THR A 759 -2.55 21.69 -32.72
CA THR A 759 -1.58 22.41 -31.89
C THR A 759 -0.20 22.21 -32.51
N LEU A 760 0.28 23.24 -33.22
CA LEU A 760 1.61 23.25 -33.84
C LEU A 760 2.70 23.35 -32.77
N MET A 761 3.14 22.18 -32.28
CA MET A 761 4.32 22.04 -31.45
C MET A 761 5.55 22.52 -32.23
N ALA A 762 6.18 23.61 -31.77
CA ALA A 762 7.30 24.23 -32.45
C ALA A 762 8.56 24.14 -31.57
N GLU A 763 9.32 23.05 -31.73
CA GLU A 763 10.68 22.98 -31.21
C GLU A 763 11.60 23.95 -31.97
N GLY A 764 12.25 24.84 -31.24
CA GLY A 764 13.24 25.78 -31.77
C GLY A 764 14.13 26.33 -30.66
N PRO A 765 15.37 26.76 -30.96
CA PRO A 765 16.26 27.36 -29.97
C PRO A 765 15.61 28.62 -29.37
N GLY A 766 15.59 28.69 -28.03
CA GLY A 766 14.65 29.53 -27.28
C GLY A 766 14.60 31.01 -27.71
N GLY A 767 13.40 31.46 -28.09
CA GLY A 767 13.13 32.85 -28.51
C GLY A 767 11.95 33.03 -29.46
N LEU A 768 11.52 31.95 -30.12
CA LEU A 768 10.37 31.93 -31.04
C LEU A 768 9.10 31.43 -30.36
N SER A 769 7.93 31.90 -30.82
CA SER A 769 6.62 31.32 -30.49
C SER A 769 5.77 31.20 -31.75
N VAL A 770 4.97 30.13 -31.86
CA VAL A 770 4.05 29.90 -32.97
C VAL A 770 2.62 29.92 -32.47
N SER A 771 1.70 30.54 -33.23
CA SER A 771 0.27 30.61 -32.90
C SER A 771 -0.58 30.75 -34.16
N GLY A 772 -1.77 30.13 -34.18
CA GLY A 772 -2.68 30.27 -35.31
C GLY A 772 -3.81 29.22 -35.29
N PRO A 773 -5.06 29.59 -35.62
CA PRO A 773 -6.15 28.63 -35.75
C PRO A 773 -6.16 28.01 -37.15
N ALA A 774 -6.00 26.69 -37.26
CA ALA A 774 -6.40 25.94 -38.44
C ALA A 774 -7.89 25.59 -38.36
N THR A 775 -8.67 26.05 -39.34
CA THR A 775 -10.10 25.73 -39.46
C THR A 775 -10.34 24.86 -40.68
N TRP A 776 -10.94 23.69 -40.44
CA TRP A 776 -11.33 22.75 -41.48
C TRP A 776 -12.67 23.15 -42.09
N SER A 777 -12.72 23.36 -43.40
CA SER A 777 -13.92 23.80 -44.11
C SER A 777 -13.96 23.16 -45.51
N PRO A 778 -14.64 21.99 -45.66
CA PRO A 778 -14.53 21.17 -46.87
C PRO A 778 -14.77 21.92 -48.18
N PRO A 779 -13.93 21.72 -49.21
CA PRO A 779 -12.83 20.75 -49.29
C PRO A 779 -11.46 21.23 -48.76
N TYR A 780 -11.36 22.46 -48.25
CA TYR A 780 -10.07 23.11 -47.96
C TYR A 780 -9.71 23.10 -46.46
N LEU A 781 -8.41 23.14 -46.16
CA LEU A 781 -7.89 23.55 -44.86
C LEU A 781 -7.44 25.01 -44.96
N TYR A 782 -7.94 25.89 -44.08
CA TYR A 782 -7.49 27.28 -44.01
C TYR A 782 -7.00 27.62 -42.60
N GLY A 783 -5.87 28.32 -42.50
CA GLY A 783 -5.35 28.81 -41.24
C GLY A 783 -4.11 29.66 -41.47
N ASP A 784 -4.03 30.79 -40.77
CA ASP A 784 -2.83 31.63 -40.75
C ASP A 784 -1.96 31.19 -39.57
N ILE A 785 -0.81 30.59 -39.87
CA ILE A 785 0.18 30.17 -38.87
C ILE A 785 1.16 31.32 -38.66
N THR A 786 1.05 32.04 -37.54
CA THR A 786 1.94 33.13 -37.15
C THR A 786 3.17 32.61 -36.41
N ILE A 787 4.37 32.89 -36.92
CA ILE A 787 5.65 32.71 -36.21
C ILE A 787 6.18 34.08 -35.78
N THR A 788 6.32 34.30 -34.47
CA THR A 788 6.77 35.57 -33.88
C THR A 788 8.13 35.42 -33.17
N ASN A 789 9.05 36.35 -33.41
CA ASN A 789 10.31 36.50 -32.67
C ASN A 789 10.11 37.34 -31.40
N ASN A 790 10.25 36.73 -30.22
CA ASN A 790 10.11 37.41 -28.93
C ASN A 790 11.42 38.01 -28.39
N THR A 791 12.50 37.99 -29.19
CA THR A 791 13.81 38.52 -28.80
C THR A 791 14.17 39.78 -29.58
N ALA A 792 14.88 40.71 -28.93
CA ALA A 792 15.40 41.93 -29.58
C ALA A 792 16.65 41.68 -30.45
N GLY A 793 16.92 40.43 -30.82
CA GLY A 793 18.13 39.98 -31.54
C GLY A 793 17.84 39.48 -32.95
N ALA A 794 18.88 39.49 -33.78
CA ALA A 794 18.88 38.79 -35.07
C ALA A 794 18.90 37.27 -34.84
N ILE A 795 18.17 36.53 -35.68
CA ILE A 795 18.08 35.06 -35.62
C ILE A 795 18.61 34.51 -36.95
N ASN A 796 19.69 33.75 -36.89
CA ASN A 796 20.29 33.07 -38.04
C ASN A 796 20.08 31.55 -37.89
N ASN A 797 19.80 30.86 -39.00
CA ASN A 797 19.59 29.42 -39.08
C ASN A 797 18.54 28.88 -38.08
N ALA A 798 17.43 29.59 -37.87
CA ALA A 798 16.30 29.01 -37.16
C ALA A 798 15.55 28.05 -38.09
N ILE A 799 15.26 26.86 -37.58
CA ILE A 799 14.47 25.83 -38.27
C ILE A 799 13.14 25.72 -37.53
N ALA A 800 12.02 25.76 -38.26
CA ALA A 800 10.73 25.30 -37.75
C ALA A 800 10.31 24.01 -38.45
N ARG A 801 9.74 23.07 -37.69
CA ARG A 801 9.09 21.84 -38.17
C ARG A 801 7.58 22.07 -38.22
N ILE A 802 6.96 21.75 -39.35
CA ILE A 802 5.50 21.63 -39.49
C ILE A 802 5.21 20.18 -39.88
N GLU A 803 4.25 19.53 -39.22
CA GLU A 803 4.01 18.09 -39.30
C GLU A 803 2.52 17.74 -39.32
N TRP A 804 2.16 16.71 -40.09
CA TRP A 804 0.78 16.25 -40.26
C TRP A 804 0.44 15.08 -39.32
N ILE A 805 -0.73 15.16 -38.67
CA ILE A 805 -1.14 14.25 -37.58
C ILE A 805 -2.40 13.42 -37.98
N SER A 806 -2.73 13.32 -39.26
CA SER A 806 -3.82 12.48 -39.76
C SER A 806 -3.68 12.13 -41.24
N ASP A 807 -4.21 10.97 -41.64
CA ASP A 807 -4.12 10.46 -43.00
C ASP A 807 -5.28 10.94 -43.89
N GLY A 808 -4.93 11.79 -44.86
CA GLY A 808 -5.77 12.15 -46.01
C GLY A 808 -4.87 12.29 -47.24
N GLY A 809 -5.05 11.42 -48.24
CA GLY A 809 -4.21 11.40 -49.43
C GLY A 809 -4.44 12.62 -50.34
N VAL A 810 -3.35 13.21 -50.85
CA VAL A 810 -3.36 14.37 -51.77
C VAL A 810 -2.30 14.15 -52.85
N THR A 811 -2.50 14.70 -54.05
CA THR A 811 -1.45 14.79 -55.09
C THR A 811 -1.48 16.18 -55.70
N VAL A 812 -0.35 16.89 -55.71
CA VAL A 812 -0.20 18.21 -56.35
C VAL A 812 0.80 18.08 -57.50
N ASN A 813 0.49 18.70 -58.65
CA ASN A 813 1.41 18.83 -59.77
C ASN A 813 1.70 20.32 -60.04
N ASN A 814 2.97 20.64 -60.26
CA ASN A 814 3.47 21.97 -60.62
C ASN A 814 3.15 22.32 -62.09
N PRO A 815 2.66 23.55 -62.35
CA PRO A 815 3.20 24.31 -63.47
C PRO A 815 3.48 25.80 -63.18
N ASP A 816 4.75 26.18 -63.35
CA ASP A 816 5.31 27.50 -63.69
C ASP A 816 4.98 28.76 -62.83
N GLY A 817 6.04 29.38 -62.28
CA GLY A 817 5.99 30.77 -61.78
C GLY A 817 7.27 31.22 -61.08
N TYR A 818 7.97 32.25 -61.61
CA TYR A 818 9.27 32.70 -61.07
C TYR A 818 9.22 34.15 -60.54
N VAL A 819 9.48 34.31 -59.22
CA VAL A 819 10.01 35.47 -58.45
C VAL A 819 9.68 36.92 -58.88
N GLY A 820 9.18 37.74 -57.94
CA GLY A 820 9.03 39.19 -58.18
C GLY A 820 8.71 40.10 -56.98
N GLY A 821 9.51 40.09 -55.90
CA GLY A 821 9.44 41.07 -54.80
C GLY A 821 9.00 40.52 -53.44
N ASP A 822 9.38 41.20 -52.35
CA ASP A 822 9.03 40.86 -50.97
C ASP A 822 7.52 41.02 -50.66
N PRO A 823 6.95 40.28 -49.69
CA PRO A 823 7.65 39.44 -48.70
C PRO A 823 7.47 37.91 -48.88
N TYR A 824 8.51 37.16 -48.53
CA TYR A 824 8.51 35.78 -48.00
C TYR A 824 7.29 34.86 -48.30
N PHE A 825 7.20 34.32 -49.52
CA PHE A 825 6.39 33.13 -49.80
C PHE A 825 7.27 31.89 -49.98
N TYR A 826 7.25 30.98 -49.00
CA TYR A 826 7.96 29.70 -49.03
C TYR A 826 7.10 28.62 -49.72
N TYR A 827 7.26 28.46 -51.03
CA TYR A 827 6.58 27.39 -51.79
C TYR A 827 7.25 26.02 -51.63
N GLY A 828 6.56 24.96 -52.02
CA GLY A 828 7.10 23.60 -52.15
C GLY A 828 6.34 22.55 -51.35
N ASP A 829 6.50 21.31 -51.79
CA ASP A 829 5.59 20.21 -51.45
C ASP A 829 5.84 19.62 -50.06
N ILE A 830 4.79 19.03 -49.49
CA ILE A 830 4.86 18.14 -48.33
C ILE A 830 4.30 16.79 -48.79
N ALA A 831 4.92 15.68 -48.38
CA ALA A 831 4.38 14.36 -48.65
C ALA A 831 3.02 14.17 -47.94
N SER A 832 2.13 13.36 -48.51
CA SER A 832 0.85 13.03 -47.90
C SER A 832 0.98 11.79 -47.00
N GLY A 833 0.53 11.90 -45.76
CA GLY A 833 0.51 10.83 -44.75
C GLY A 833 0.94 11.33 -43.37
N ALA A 834 0.42 10.74 -42.30
CA ALA A 834 0.78 11.09 -40.92
C ALA A 834 2.29 10.96 -40.66
N GLY A 835 2.86 11.89 -39.89
CA GLY A 835 4.31 12.00 -39.67
C GLY A 835 5.08 12.64 -40.85
N SER A 836 4.42 13.01 -41.95
CA SER A 836 5.04 13.82 -42.99
C SER A 836 5.26 15.24 -42.45
N TYR A 837 6.52 15.68 -42.49
CA TYR A 837 6.92 17.01 -42.01
C TYR A 837 7.69 17.79 -43.08
N ARG A 838 7.73 19.12 -42.93
CA ARG A 838 8.62 20.01 -43.67
C ARG A 838 9.37 20.93 -42.71
N LEU A 839 10.65 21.13 -43.02
CA LEU A 839 11.53 22.07 -42.32
C LEU A 839 11.58 23.38 -43.10
N PHE A 840 11.47 24.50 -42.40
CA PHE A 840 11.60 25.84 -42.95
C PHE A 840 12.79 26.54 -42.28
N GLU A 841 13.80 26.92 -43.08
CA GLU A 841 14.96 27.69 -42.62
C GLU A 841 14.70 29.19 -42.73
N PHE A 842 14.87 29.89 -41.60
CA PHE A 842 14.68 31.33 -41.49
C PHE A 842 16.00 32.02 -41.10
N ASN A 843 16.30 33.10 -41.82
CA ASN A 843 17.40 34.00 -41.54
C ASN A 843 16.85 35.42 -41.43
N ASN A 844 16.77 35.95 -40.20
CA ASN A 844 16.42 37.33 -39.92
C ASN A 844 17.68 38.10 -39.45
N PRO A 845 18.32 38.88 -40.34
CA PRO A 845 19.46 39.72 -39.99
C PRO A 845 19.07 41.02 -39.24
N GLY A 846 17.77 41.28 -39.01
CA GLY A 846 17.26 42.51 -38.40
C GLY A 846 16.86 42.36 -36.93
N SER A 847 17.06 43.41 -36.13
CA SER A 847 16.67 43.47 -34.71
C SER A 847 15.21 43.89 -34.50
N VAL A 848 14.29 43.40 -35.34
CA VAL A 848 12.87 43.77 -35.33
C VAL A 848 12.03 42.50 -35.33
N PRO A 849 10.99 42.36 -34.47
CA PRO A 849 10.00 41.32 -34.60
C PRO A 849 9.31 41.38 -35.96
N PHE A 850 9.05 40.22 -36.52
CA PHE A 850 8.25 40.02 -37.73
C PHE A 850 7.28 38.87 -37.44
N ASP A 851 6.20 38.83 -38.21
CA ASP A 851 5.25 37.72 -38.24
C ASP A 851 5.28 37.13 -39.65
N PHE A 852 5.59 35.83 -39.77
CA PHE A 852 5.29 35.09 -41.00
C PHE A 852 3.92 34.45 -40.88
N ALA A 853 3.12 34.54 -41.95
CA ALA A 853 1.87 33.80 -42.12
C ALA A 853 2.00 32.87 -43.33
N PHE A 854 1.57 31.61 -43.16
CA PHE A 854 1.59 30.59 -44.20
C PHE A 854 0.16 30.13 -44.49
N SER A 855 -0.28 30.20 -45.74
CA SER A 855 -1.56 29.64 -46.17
C SER A 855 -1.34 28.28 -46.83
N VAL A 856 -1.89 27.22 -46.22
CA VAL A 856 -1.93 25.88 -46.80
C VAL A 856 -3.11 25.79 -47.76
N TYR A 857 -2.94 25.06 -48.87
CA TYR A 857 -4.01 24.74 -49.82
C TYR A 857 -3.98 23.24 -50.14
N ALA A 858 -5.15 22.61 -50.18
CA ALA A 858 -5.35 21.24 -50.63
C ALA A 858 -6.57 21.23 -51.58
N ASP A 859 -6.42 20.62 -52.74
CA ASP A 859 -7.48 20.46 -53.76
C ASP A 859 -7.90 18.97 -53.75
N PRO A 860 -9.20 18.63 -53.82
CA PRO A 860 -9.72 17.28 -53.54
C PRO A 860 -9.59 16.25 -54.67
#